data_AF-A0A257M674-F1
#
_entry.id   AF-A0A257M674-F1
#
_cell.length_a   1.000
_cell.length_b   1.000
_cell.length_c   1.000
_cell.angle_alpha   90.00
_cell.angle_beta   90.00
_cell.angle_gamma   90.00
#
_symmetry.space_group_name_H-M   'P 1'
#
loop_
_entity.id
_entity.type
_entity.pdbx_description
1 polymer ?
#
loop_
_entity_poly.entity_id
_entity_poly.type
_entity_poly.pdbx_seq_one_letter_code
_entity_poly.pdbx_strand_id
1 'polypeptide(L)'
;MKHFKAGVKRIGMVFFLLNGLVSAFAAEAKLTTPPDFTQGGKRDESHDWLLGPTGLRGWMFFRHEDLTAASRQILITAVDKGSPADGSLQVNDVILGVFGKLFSDDARRSFGHAIAAAEEKTGILPLMLWRDGKTSTVELKLQVLGAYSATAPYDCPKSKAIFEQGCRLIAEKGFENADIPDHLNALALLASGDKKHHSMLGKYAKKVGESLQPPDTWNWYIAYGNLFLSEYALATDKKTAFSELKQTTLRGVKNQCMNGMWGHAPALVNGHSEGYGGMNQIGLPMALSLVLARQAGVSDPALDKAIDKSVKFLRYYVDKGAIPYGDHPPWGNAHEDNGKSSCAAVLFDMLGDREATSFFSWMATAAYDEREHGHCGNFWNMLWAIPAAARSGPLATGAYLKEQAWYYDLSRNWKGGFVYQKIEAGDENDNYTEWDLTGGYLLSFGLYQKSLYLLGKKPSAAPALNAEAVKNVIVAGRDRYPEGEANGYFKRQDEVLLEGLKSWSPAMRSHSAEAIGKRGGDFAPTLLAMLEGKDRYARYGAIEALGRLGKGAASALPQLRTALKDPDTWIQCLAAEALTRLGDKEGLGDLFAMSLRPTPADPRRMHQRAASRALFSPYPGNSEPQSILSDSLDGVDRKQLLVVMKSFLQNEDSVVRASVIPALGKLSDRDLAVLLPDIISAVDKLAPTNEMWGDDIRQAGLDLLSRRHIREGMLLSVSTIEWRWGLEVGKRMEFLARYGKSAREVIPDLKKLVRDLEKREEGEEPSDNRKILIKAIADIEASKDEPKLIPLKDFIARAATSGNDANQKPKESP
;
A
#
# COMPACT_ATOMS: atom_id res chain seq x y z
N MET A 1 -20.32 -4.42 -14.58
CA MET A 1 -20.82 -5.17 -13.39
C MET A 1 -20.71 -6.71 -13.48
N LYS A 2 -20.91 -7.37 -14.63
CA LYS A 2 -20.79 -8.86 -14.72
C LYS A 2 -19.35 -9.40 -14.74
N HIS A 3 -18.39 -8.67 -15.32
CA HIS A 3 -17.00 -9.17 -15.42
C HIS A 3 -16.20 -9.11 -14.11
N PHE A 4 -16.51 -8.17 -13.19
CA PHE A 4 -15.84 -8.11 -11.88
C PHE A 4 -16.46 -9.06 -10.84
N LYS A 5 -17.77 -9.32 -10.89
CA LYS A 5 -18.44 -10.32 -10.01
C LYS A 5 -17.95 -11.75 -10.27
N ALA A 6 -17.51 -12.07 -11.48
CA ALA A 6 -16.94 -13.38 -11.82
C ALA A 6 -15.49 -13.55 -11.37
N GLY A 7 -14.68 -12.47 -11.38
CA GLY A 7 -13.29 -12.51 -10.92
C GLY A 7 -13.14 -12.64 -9.41
N VAL A 8 -14.01 -11.98 -8.63
CA VAL A 8 -13.88 -11.90 -7.16
C VAL A 8 -14.33 -13.17 -6.43
N LYS A 9 -15.18 -14.02 -7.04
CA LYS A 9 -15.54 -15.32 -6.45
C LYS A 9 -14.33 -16.28 -6.31
N ARG A 10 -13.17 -15.96 -6.89
CA ARG A 10 -11.90 -16.72 -6.73
C ARG A 10 -10.81 -16.00 -5.91
N ILE A 11 -11.04 -14.77 -5.43
CA ILE A 11 -10.01 -13.94 -4.76
C ILE A 11 -10.00 -14.14 -3.23
N GLY A 12 -10.68 -15.18 -2.73
CA GLY A 12 -10.69 -15.52 -1.29
C GLY A 12 -9.43 -16.24 -0.78
N MET A 13 -8.45 -16.51 -1.64
CA MET A 13 -7.30 -17.34 -1.28
C MET A 13 -6.08 -16.86 -2.05
N VAL A 14 -5.12 -16.23 -1.37
CA VAL A 14 -3.65 -16.31 -1.51
C VAL A 14 -3.00 -15.06 -0.87
N PHE A 15 -1.88 -15.29 -0.15
CA PHE A 15 -1.04 -14.42 0.72
C PHE A 15 -1.55 -14.25 2.17
N PHE A 16 -0.95 -14.79 3.24
CA PHE A 16 0.35 -15.46 3.47
C PHE A 16 0.14 -16.68 4.40
N LEU A 17 0.54 -17.87 3.94
CA LEU A 17 0.98 -18.96 4.82
C LEU A 17 2.39 -19.35 4.35
N LEU A 18 3.39 -19.06 5.18
CA LEU A 18 4.73 -19.59 5.01
C LEU A 18 4.72 -21.09 5.33
N ASN A 19 5.33 -21.84 4.42
CA ASN A 19 5.71 -23.26 4.45
C ASN A 19 4.66 -24.34 4.18
N GLY A 20 4.80 -24.92 2.99
CA GLY A 20 4.80 -26.38 2.81
C GLY A 20 3.52 -26.98 2.27
N LEU A 21 3.37 -27.00 0.94
CA LEU A 21 2.85 -28.14 0.16
C LEU A 21 2.94 -27.80 -1.34
N VAL A 22 3.96 -28.33 -1.98
CA VAL A 22 4.14 -28.29 -3.43
C VAL A 22 3.11 -29.22 -4.07
N SER A 23 2.07 -28.66 -4.68
CA SER A 23 1.25 -29.39 -5.63
C SER A 23 1.90 -29.26 -7.01
N ALA A 24 2.45 -30.39 -7.49
CA ALA A 24 3.08 -30.53 -8.79
C ALA A 24 2.05 -30.43 -9.92
N PHE A 25 1.77 -29.21 -10.37
CA PHE A 25 1.55 -28.97 -11.79
C PHE A 25 2.88 -28.54 -12.37
N ALA A 26 3.33 -29.20 -13.44
CA ALA A 26 4.57 -28.84 -14.13
C ALA A 26 4.41 -27.45 -14.75
N ALA A 27 4.72 -26.41 -13.98
CA ALA A 27 4.97 -25.08 -14.50
C ALA A 27 6.21 -25.18 -15.39
N GLU A 28 6.10 -24.75 -16.65
CA GLU A 28 7.28 -24.61 -17.51
C GLU A 28 8.31 -23.72 -16.79
N ALA A 29 9.56 -24.19 -16.76
CA ALA A 29 10.62 -23.49 -16.04
C ALA A 29 10.87 -22.13 -16.70
N LYS A 30 10.60 -21.02 -15.97
CA LYS A 30 10.95 -19.66 -16.38
C LYS A 30 12.46 -19.56 -16.67
N LEU A 31 12.84 -18.82 -17.71
CA LEU A 31 14.24 -18.66 -18.08
C LEU A 31 15.03 -17.92 -16.99
N THR A 32 16.21 -18.42 -16.63
CA THR A 32 17.11 -17.79 -15.65
C THR A 32 18.19 -16.91 -16.30
N THR A 33 18.45 -17.11 -17.59
CA THR A 33 19.41 -16.33 -18.40
C THR A 33 18.75 -15.87 -19.70
N PRO A 34 19.12 -14.68 -20.23
CA PRO A 34 18.60 -14.19 -21.51
C PRO A 34 18.90 -15.18 -22.64
N PRO A 35 17.91 -15.59 -23.45
CA PRO A 35 18.15 -16.39 -24.65
C PRO A 35 18.80 -15.53 -25.74
N ASP A 36 19.65 -16.14 -26.57
CA ASP A 36 20.14 -15.53 -27.81
C ASP A 36 19.34 -16.07 -29.00
N PHE A 37 18.40 -15.28 -29.51
CA PHE A 37 17.54 -15.66 -30.63
C PHE A 37 18.32 -15.80 -31.94
N THR A 38 19.47 -15.13 -32.07
CA THR A 38 20.33 -15.27 -33.25
C THR A 38 21.05 -16.62 -33.30
N GLN A 39 21.10 -17.33 -32.16
CA GLN A 39 21.70 -18.66 -31.99
C GLN A 39 20.64 -19.74 -31.70
N GLY A 40 19.37 -19.48 -32.02
CA GLY A 40 18.28 -20.45 -31.85
C GLY A 40 17.74 -20.56 -30.42
N GLY A 41 18.06 -19.59 -29.54
CA GLY A 41 17.42 -19.44 -28.25
C GLY A 41 15.90 -19.34 -28.36
N LYS A 42 15.19 -19.87 -27.38
CA LYS A 42 13.72 -19.86 -27.35
C LYS A 42 13.25 -19.01 -26.19
N ARG A 43 12.15 -18.29 -26.42
CA ARG A 43 11.43 -17.61 -25.34
C ARG A 43 10.61 -18.62 -24.54
N ASP A 44 10.30 -18.27 -23.30
CA ASP A 44 9.20 -18.86 -22.56
C ASP A 44 7.88 -18.12 -22.89
N GLU A 45 6.79 -18.50 -22.22
CA GLU A 45 5.49 -17.84 -22.36
C GLU A 45 5.40 -16.47 -21.65
N SER A 46 6.49 -15.99 -21.04
CA SER A 46 6.46 -14.77 -20.25
C SER A 46 6.42 -13.49 -21.12
N HIS A 47 6.08 -12.38 -20.47
CA HIS A 47 6.13 -10.97 -20.90
C HIS A 47 6.23 -10.60 -22.40
N ASP A 48 5.22 -9.87 -22.84
CA ASP A 48 5.10 -9.29 -24.17
C ASP A 48 4.65 -7.82 -24.04
N TRP A 49 5.44 -6.88 -24.57
CA TRP A 49 5.22 -5.45 -24.38
C TRP A 49 4.88 -4.73 -25.69
N LEU A 50 4.07 -3.68 -25.58
CA LEU A 50 3.93 -2.74 -26.67
C LEU A 50 5.26 -1.98 -26.84
N LEU A 51 5.72 -1.83 -28.08
CA LEU A 51 6.93 -1.09 -28.41
C LEU A 51 6.60 0.33 -28.91
N GLY A 52 5.75 1.04 -28.15
CA GLY A 52 5.36 2.42 -28.40
C GLY A 52 4.61 2.65 -29.72
N PRO A 53 4.85 3.78 -30.40
CA PRO A 53 4.09 4.19 -31.58
C PRO A 53 4.49 3.44 -32.85
N THR A 54 5.27 2.35 -32.74
CA THR A 54 5.70 1.53 -33.87
C THR A 54 4.62 0.60 -34.38
N GLY A 55 3.65 0.24 -33.53
CA GLY A 55 2.67 -0.83 -33.77
C GLY A 55 3.23 -2.24 -33.62
N LEU A 56 4.40 -2.38 -33.02
CA LEU A 56 4.97 -3.67 -32.67
C LEU A 56 4.59 -4.08 -31.24
N ARG A 57 4.50 -5.40 -31.05
CA ARG A 57 4.70 -6.02 -29.73
C ARG A 57 5.99 -6.86 -29.76
N GLY A 58 6.65 -6.94 -28.61
CA GLY A 58 7.92 -7.66 -28.50
C GLY A 58 8.10 -8.34 -27.16
N TRP A 59 8.62 -9.56 -27.22
CA TRP A 59 9.11 -10.31 -26.09
C TRP A 59 10.52 -9.85 -25.72
N MET A 60 10.77 -9.73 -24.43
CA MET A 60 12.06 -9.37 -23.84
C MET A 60 12.29 -10.24 -22.61
N PHE A 61 13.56 -10.53 -22.33
CA PHE A 61 13.89 -11.32 -21.16
C PHE A 61 13.53 -10.56 -19.87
N PHE A 62 12.88 -11.25 -18.94
CA PHE A 62 12.45 -10.69 -17.67
C PHE A 62 12.72 -11.63 -16.51
N ARG A 63 13.11 -11.06 -15.37
CA ARG A 63 13.10 -11.73 -14.06
C ARG A 63 12.60 -10.78 -12.97
N HIS A 64 12.12 -11.32 -11.86
CA HIS A 64 11.56 -10.48 -10.78
C HIS A 64 12.60 -9.60 -10.10
N GLU A 65 13.85 -10.04 -10.01
CA GLU A 65 14.90 -9.35 -9.27
C GLU A 65 15.37 -8.06 -9.93
N ASP A 66 15.35 -8.02 -11.26
CA ASP A 66 15.94 -6.95 -12.07
C ASP A 66 15.09 -6.52 -13.27
N LEU A 67 13.81 -6.93 -13.32
CA LEU A 67 12.88 -6.66 -14.42
C LEU A 67 13.50 -7.08 -15.77
N THR A 68 13.72 -6.11 -16.67
CA THR A 68 14.29 -6.30 -18.01
C THR A 68 15.77 -5.91 -18.09
N ALA A 69 16.44 -5.64 -16.97
CA ALA A 69 17.80 -5.10 -16.96
C ALA A 69 18.81 -5.98 -17.69
N ALA A 70 18.61 -7.29 -17.75
CA ALA A 70 19.46 -8.24 -18.46
C ALA A 70 19.08 -8.45 -19.95
N SER A 71 17.97 -7.88 -20.42
CA SER A 71 17.51 -8.06 -21.81
C SER A 71 18.38 -7.29 -22.79
N ARG A 72 18.87 -7.96 -23.86
CA ARG A 72 19.71 -7.38 -24.92
C ARG A 72 19.16 -7.61 -26.34
N GLN A 73 18.00 -8.25 -26.46
CA GLN A 73 17.33 -8.52 -27.72
C GLN A 73 15.82 -8.36 -27.52
N ILE A 74 15.11 -7.93 -28.56
CA ILE A 74 13.64 -7.86 -28.57
C ILE A 74 13.15 -8.76 -29.70
N LEU A 75 12.42 -9.82 -29.36
CA LEU A 75 11.80 -10.72 -30.34
C LEU A 75 10.41 -10.20 -30.69
N ILE A 76 10.15 -9.89 -31.96
CA ILE A 76 8.85 -9.38 -32.41
C ILE A 76 7.79 -10.49 -32.32
N THR A 77 6.72 -10.21 -31.59
CA THR A 77 5.61 -11.14 -31.32
C THR A 77 4.35 -10.78 -32.10
N ALA A 78 4.15 -9.49 -32.41
CA ALA A 78 3.03 -9.01 -33.21
C ALA A 78 3.37 -7.73 -33.97
N VAL A 79 2.71 -7.55 -35.12
CA VAL A 79 2.77 -6.34 -35.94
C VAL A 79 1.34 -5.92 -36.27
N ASP A 80 0.96 -4.72 -35.84
CA ASP A 80 -0.36 -4.17 -36.13
C ASP A 80 -0.47 -3.79 -37.60
N LYS A 81 -1.56 -4.20 -38.24
CA LYS A 81 -1.88 -3.79 -39.60
C LYS A 81 -2.11 -2.27 -39.70
N GLY A 82 -1.50 -1.65 -40.72
CA GLY A 82 -1.53 -0.21 -40.98
C GLY A 82 -0.62 0.63 -40.07
N SER A 83 0.14 -0.01 -39.17
CA SER A 83 1.09 0.68 -38.30
C SER A 83 2.39 1.04 -39.04
N PRO A 84 3.26 1.89 -38.45
CA PRO A 84 4.58 2.19 -39.03
C PRO A 84 5.46 0.96 -39.31
N ALA A 85 5.26 -0.14 -38.59
CA ALA A 85 5.99 -1.39 -38.78
C ALA A 85 5.39 -2.32 -39.85
N ASP A 86 4.14 -2.10 -40.26
CA ASP A 86 3.44 -2.95 -41.22
C ASP A 86 4.19 -2.99 -42.57
N GLY A 87 4.34 -4.20 -43.11
CA GLY A 87 5.10 -4.47 -44.34
C GLY A 87 6.63 -4.37 -44.24
N SER A 88 7.19 -3.80 -43.17
CA SER A 88 8.65 -3.67 -42.99
C SER A 88 9.23 -4.72 -42.04
N LEU A 89 8.46 -5.06 -41.00
CA LEU A 89 8.82 -6.02 -39.96
C LEU A 89 7.79 -7.15 -39.91
N GLN A 90 8.19 -8.30 -39.36
CA GLN A 90 7.33 -9.47 -39.22
C GLN A 90 7.55 -10.18 -37.88
N VAL A 91 6.61 -11.03 -37.50
CA VAL A 91 6.76 -11.91 -36.32
C VAL A 91 8.01 -12.78 -36.47
N ASN A 92 8.72 -12.97 -35.35
CA ASN A 92 10.00 -13.67 -35.21
C ASN A 92 11.25 -12.92 -35.69
N ASP A 93 11.10 -11.70 -36.17
CA ASP A 93 12.23 -10.79 -36.29
C ASP A 93 12.85 -10.49 -34.93
N VAL A 94 14.17 -10.32 -34.88
CA VAL A 94 14.88 -9.96 -33.65
C VAL A 94 15.50 -8.58 -33.80
N ILE A 95 15.08 -7.64 -32.96
CA ILE A 95 15.70 -6.32 -32.88
C ILE A 95 16.91 -6.45 -31.97
N LEU A 96 18.10 -6.22 -32.54
CA LEU A 96 19.38 -6.30 -31.86
C LEU A 96 19.85 -4.96 -31.30
N GLY A 97 19.29 -3.87 -31.82
CA GLY A 97 19.78 -2.53 -31.54
C GLY A 97 19.04 -1.44 -32.29
N VAL A 98 19.44 -0.20 -32.01
CA VAL A 98 18.84 1.04 -32.52
C VAL A 98 19.96 2.00 -32.90
N PHE A 99 19.73 2.85 -33.91
CA PHE A 99 20.71 3.85 -34.37
C PHE A 99 22.11 3.26 -34.64
N GLY A 100 22.14 2.07 -35.26
CA GLY A 100 23.38 1.37 -35.64
C GLY A 100 24.19 0.82 -34.46
N LYS A 101 23.63 0.79 -33.25
CA LYS A 101 24.28 0.25 -32.05
C LYS A 101 23.47 -0.90 -31.47
N LEU A 102 24.15 -2.00 -31.16
CA LEU A 102 23.58 -3.11 -30.39
C LEU A 102 23.13 -2.61 -29.01
N PHE A 103 22.08 -3.21 -28.45
CA PHE A 103 21.71 -2.98 -27.06
C PHE A 103 22.85 -3.44 -26.15
N SER A 104 23.36 -2.51 -25.34
CA SER A 104 24.40 -2.77 -24.33
C SER A 104 23.86 -2.72 -22.90
N ASP A 105 22.66 -2.17 -22.74
CA ASP A 105 21.90 -2.07 -21.49
C ASP A 105 20.48 -2.64 -21.70
N ASP A 106 19.57 -2.45 -20.75
CA ASP A 106 18.15 -2.81 -20.85
C ASP A 106 17.58 -2.39 -22.23
N ALA A 107 17.27 -3.41 -23.05
CA ALA A 107 16.77 -3.22 -24.40
C ALA A 107 15.44 -2.45 -24.42
N ARG A 108 14.59 -2.61 -23.40
CA ARG A 108 13.28 -1.94 -23.30
C ARG A 108 13.44 -0.45 -23.05
N ARG A 109 14.28 -0.07 -22.08
CA ARG A 109 14.60 1.33 -21.79
C ARG A 109 15.29 1.99 -22.99
N SER A 110 16.28 1.29 -23.56
CA SER A 110 17.01 1.76 -24.76
C SER A 110 16.08 1.99 -25.95
N PHE A 111 15.12 1.10 -26.19
CA PHE A 111 14.13 1.25 -27.26
C PHE A 111 13.17 2.43 -26.99
N GLY A 112 12.71 2.61 -25.75
CA GLY A 112 11.93 3.78 -25.35
C GLY A 112 12.66 5.11 -25.60
N HIS A 113 13.95 5.19 -25.25
CA HIS A 113 14.79 6.35 -25.58
C HIS A 113 14.96 6.55 -27.08
N ALA A 114 15.05 5.46 -27.86
CA ALA A 114 15.16 5.53 -29.31
C ALA A 114 13.90 6.08 -29.97
N ILE A 115 12.70 5.73 -29.47
CA ILE A 115 11.44 6.35 -29.88
C ILE A 115 11.51 7.86 -29.64
N ALA A 116 11.89 8.28 -28.42
CA ALA A 116 11.98 9.69 -28.07
C ALA A 116 12.93 10.47 -28.99
N ALA A 117 14.09 9.89 -29.31
CA ALA A 117 15.07 10.47 -30.23
C ALA A 117 14.55 10.57 -31.67
N ALA A 118 13.86 9.54 -32.16
CA ALA A 118 13.27 9.55 -33.51
C ALA A 118 12.17 10.62 -33.64
N GLU A 119 11.28 10.73 -32.66
CA GLU A 119 10.19 11.73 -32.66
C GLU A 119 10.68 13.17 -32.48
N GLU A 120 11.92 13.39 -32.05
CA GLU A 120 12.47 14.72 -31.79
C GLU A 120 12.51 15.59 -33.06
N LYS A 121 13.01 15.04 -34.16
CA LYS A 121 13.30 15.82 -35.38
C LYS A 121 13.04 15.07 -36.68
N THR A 122 13.51 13.82 -36.81
CA THR A 122 13.57 13.13 -38.10
C THR A 122 12.32 12.29 -38.38
N GLY A 123 11.68 11.77 -37.33
CA GLY A 123 10.65 10.75 -37.44
C GLY A 123 11.19 9.41 -37.94
N ILE A 124 12.51 9.22 -37.97
CA ILE A 124 13.14 7.99 -38.46
C ILE A 124 13.71 7.23 -37.26
N LEU A 125 13.19 6.02 -37.04
CA LEU A 125 13.70 5.07 -36.05
C LEU A 125 14.44 3.94 -36.77
N PRO A 126 15.77 4.01 -36.90
CA PRO A 126 16.58 2.95 -37.47
C PRO A 126 16.78 1.80 -36.47
N LEU A 127 16.42 0.60 -36.91
CA LEU A 127 16.51 -0.65 -36.17
C LEU A 127 17.56 -1.57 -36.79
N MET A 128 18.40 -2.17 -35.94
CA MET A 128 19.25 -3.30 -36.34
C MET A 128 18.44 -4.58 -36.20
N LEU A 129 18.13 -5.20 -37.33
CA LEU A 129 17.27 -6.37 -37.41
C LEU A 129 18.09 -7.62 -37.68
N TRP A 130 17.72 -8.74 -37.06
CA TRP A 130 18.13 -10.06 -37.49
C TRP A 130 16.91 -10.86 -37.95
N ARG A 131 17.02 -11.46 -39.14
CA ARG A 131 16.00 -12.30 -39.77
C ARG A 131 16.70 -13.43 -40.53
N ASP A 132 16.34 -14.68 -40.25
CA ASP A 132 16.81 -15.87 -40.96
C ASP A 132 18.34 -15.91 -41.17
N GLY A 133 19.10 -15.62 -40.11
CA GLY A 133 20.57 -15.67 -40.13
C GLY A 133 21.25 -14.44 -40.73
N LYS A 134 20.50 -13.40 -41.12
CA LYS A 134 21.05 -12.16 -41.69
C LYS A 134 20.73 -10.96 -40.82
N THR A 135 21.74 -10.11 -40.62
CA THR A 135 21.56 -8.81 -39.99
C THR A 135 21.37 -7.73 -41.06
N SER A 136 20.39 -6.86 -40.89
CA SER A 136 20.11 -5.72 -41.75
C SER A 136 19.71 -4.49 -40.92
N THR A 137 19.57 -3.35 -41.59
CA THR A 137 18.98 -2.14 -40.99
C THR A 137 17.63 -1.88 -41.62
N VAL A 138 16.63 -1.62 -40.78
CA VAL A 138 15.27 -1.24 -41.20
C VAL A 138 14.92 0.09 -40.55
N GLU A 139 14.36 1.01 -41.31
CA GLU A 139 13.94 2.33 -40.81
C GLU A 139 12.43 2.39 -40.68
N LEU A 140 11.94 2.64 -39.46
CA LEU A 140 10.52 2.91 -39.23
C LEU A 140 10.26 4.41 -39.26
N LYS A 141 9.12 4.80 -39.85
CA LYS A 141 8.70 6.20 -39.95
C LYS A 141 7.66 6.53 -38.89
N LEU A 142 8.09 7.24 -37.84
CA LEU A 142 7.27 7.73 -36.75
C LEU A 142 6.85 9.19 -36.98
N GLN A 143 5.87 9.64 -36.20
CA GLN A 143 5.48 11.04 -36.19
C GLN A 143 6.55 11.91 -35.52
N VAL A 144 6.84 13.09 -36.09
CA VAL A 144 7.68 14.10 -35.43
C VAL A 144 6.83 14.86 -34.41
N LEU A 145 7.19 14.77 -33.14
CA LEU A 145 6.51 15.43 -32.02
C LEU A 145 7.38 16.50 -31.32
N GLY A 146 8.69 16.46 -31.51
CA GLY A 146 9.66 17.31 -30.80
C GLY A 146 10.24 16.65 -29.55
N ALA A 147 11.16 17.35 -28.87
CA ALA A 147 11.71 16.90 -27.59
C ALA A 147 10.74 17.19 -26.43
N TYR A 148 10.88 16.42 -25.34
CA TYR A 148 10.39 16.89 -24.04
C TYR A 148 11.20 18.12 -23.61
N SER A 149 10.52 19.20 -23.22
CA SER A 149 11.18 20.41 -22.71
C SER A 149 11.66 20.21 -21.28
N ALA A 150 12.55 21.07 -20.80
CA ALA A 150 13.02 21.07 -19.41
C ALA A 150 11.91 21.34 -18.38
N THR A 151 10.72 21.73 -18.83
CA THR A 151 9.54 22.02 -18.02
C THR A 151 8.35 21.16 -18.38
N ALA A 152 8.52 20.11 -19.20
CA ALA A 152 7.44 19.25 -19.65
C ALA A 152 6.59 18.75 -18.46
N PRO A 153 5.25 18.70 -18.59
CA PRO A 153 4.46 18.94 -19.79
C PRO A 153 4.19 20.43 -20.10
N TYR A 154 4.68 21.36 -19.28
CA TYR A 154 4.56 22.80 -19.52
C TYR A 154 5.52 23.26 -20.61
N ASP A 155 5.05 24.16 -21.49
CA ASP A 155 5.85 24.73 -22.57
C ASP A 155 6.55 23.65 -23.43
N CYS A 156 5.83 22.55 -23.69
CA CYS A 156 6.34 21.38 -24.40
C CYS A 156 5.43 21.04 -25.60
N PRO A 157 5.89 21.28 -26.84
CA PRO A 157 5.13 20.91 -28.04
C PRO A 157 4.78 19.43 -28.12
N LYS A 158 5.71 18.54 -27.75
CA LYS A 158 5.47 17.08 -27.71
C LYS A 158 4.34 16.72 -26.77
N SER A 159 4.37 17.20 -25.51
CA SER A 159 3.31 16.94 -24.53
C SER A 159 1.94 17.46 -25.00
N LYS A 160 1.90 18.65 -25.61
CA LYS A 160 0.68 19.21 -26.20
C LYS A 160 0.14 18.32 -27.33
N ALA A 161 1.00 17.88 -28.25
CA ALA A 161 0.60 17.02 -29.36
C ALA A 161 0.06 15.66 -28.89
N ILE A 162 0.70 15.04 -27.89
CA ILE A 162 0.23 13.80 -27.26
C ILE A 162 -1.16 14.01 -26.63
N PHE A 163 -1.33 15.09 -25.88
CA PHE A 163 -2.61 15.41 -25.24
C PHE A 163 -3.74 15.61 -26.25
N GLU A 164 -3.52 16.42 -27.28
CA GLU A 164 -4.54 16.71 -28.29
C GLU A 164 -4.91 15.48 -29.13
N GLN A 165 -3.95 14.60 -29.44
CA GLN A 165 -4.21 13.33 -30.13
C GLN A 165 -5.08 12.40 -29.30
N GLY A 166 -4.71 12.19 -28.03
CA GLY A 166 -5.47 11.32 -27.15
C GLY A 166 -6.88 11.86 -26.86
N CYS A 167 -7.06 13.18 -26.71
CA CYS A 167 -8.39 13.77 -26.57
C CYS A 167 -9.28 13.52 -27.79
N ARG A 168 -8.72 13.57 -29.01
CA ARG A 168 -9.46 13.22 -30.23
C ARG A 168 -9.90 11.76 -30.22
N LEU A 169 -8.99 10.84 -29.88
CA LEU A 169 -9.28 9.42 -29.80
C LEU A 169 -10.40 9.11 -28.77
N ILE A 170 -10.33 9.72 -27.59
CA ILE A 170 -11.38 9.59 -26.55
C ILE A 170 -12.71 10.11 -27.08
N ALA A 171 -12.72 11.28 -27.73
CA ALA A 171 -13.95 11.87 -28.26
C ALA A 171 -14.60 11.03 -29.37
N GLU A 172 -13.79 10.38 -30.21
CA GLU A 172 -14.26 9.49 -31.28
C GLU A 172 -14.85 8.19 -30.71
N LYS A 173 -14.22 7.63 -29.67
CA LYS A 173 -14.67 6.39 -29.03
C LYS A 173 -15.92 6.60 -28.16
N GLY A 174 -16.01 7.71 -27.43
CA GLY A 174 -17.09 7.98 -26.48
C GLY A 174 -17.00 7.16 -25.18
N PHE A 175 -18.11 7.09 -24.44
CA PHE A 175 -18.16 6.49 -23.09
C PHE A 175 -19.32 5.48 -22.96
N GLU A 176 -19.00 4.20 -22.79
CA GLU A 176 -19.97 3.11 -22.87
C GLU A 176 -20.26 2.42 -21.53
N ASN A 177 -19.27 2.28 -20.65
CA ASN A 177 -19.34 1.41 -19.49
C ASN A 177 -19.66 2.16 -18.19
N ALA A 178 -19.34 3.46 -18.13
CA ALA A 178 -19.39 4.25 -16.89
C ALA A 178 -18.58 3.58 -15.76
N ASP A 179 -17.37 3.16 -16.10
CA ASP A 179 -16.37 2.58 -15.21
C ASP A 179 -15.15 3.50 -15.05
N ILE A 180 -14.12 3.03 -14.35
CA ILE A 180 -12.92 3.81 -14.04
C ILE A 180 -12.21 4.33 -15.31
N PRO A 181 -11.90 3.50 -16.33
CA PRO A 181 -11.39 3.99 -17.61
C PRO A 181 -12.22 5.12 -18.21
N ASP A 182 -13.54 4.95 -18.30
CA ASP A 182 -14.41 6.00 -18.86
C ASP A 182 -14.39 7.28 -18.00
N HIS A 183 -14.37 7.17 -16.67
CA HIS A 183 -14.29 8.33 -15.77
C HIS A 183 -13.00 9.13 -15.99
N LEU A 184 -11.86 8.44 -16.13
CA LEU A 184 -10.56 9.05 -16.39
C LEU A 184 -10.50 9.64 -17.81
N ASN A 185 -11.03 8.95 -18.81
CA ASN A 185 -11.17 9.45 -20.17
C ASN A 185 -12.01 10.73 -20.21
N ALA A 186 -13.13 10.76 -19.48
CA ALA A 186 -14.00 11.93 -19.41
C ALA A 186 -13.34 13.11 -18.68
N LEU A 187 -12.56 12.86 -17.63
CA LEU A 187 -11.73 13.88 -16.97
C LEU A 187 -10.68 14.47 -17.92
N ALA A 188 -9.96 13.63 -18.67
CA ALA A 188 -8.98 14.09 -19.66
C ALA A 188 -9.63 14.92 -20.78
N LEU A 189 -10.79 14.49 -21.27
CA LEU A 189 -11.53 15.24 -22.29
C LEU A 189 -12.06 16.57 -21.74
N LEU A 190 -12.55 16.60 -20.49
CA LEU A 190 -12.95 17.83 -19.82
C LEU A 190 -11.77 18.79 -19.62
N ALA A 191 -10.57 18.26 -19.31
CA ALA A 191 -9.35 19.04 -19.16
C ALA A 191 -8.94 19.78 -20.44
N SER A 192 -9.37 19.32 -21.62
CA SER A 192 -9.12 20.04 -22.88
C SER A 192 -9.71 21.45 -22.91
N GLY A 193 -10.75 21.71 -22.11
CA GLY A 193 -11.49 22.97 -22.12
C GLY A 193 -12.28 23.21 -23.41
N ASP A 194 -12.34 22.24 -24.33
CA ASP A 194 -13.01 22.39 -25.61
C ASP A 194 -14.53 22.22 -25.44
N LYS A 195 -15.24 23.34 -25.65
CA LYS A 195 -16.70 23.43 -25.49
C LYS A 195 -17.46 22.47 -26.41
N LYS A 196 -16.87 21.99 -27.51
CA LYS A 196 -17.51 21.02 -28.42
C LYS A 196 -17.85 19.70 -27.71
N HIS A 197 -17.11 19.35 -26.65
CA HIS A 197 -17.32 18.13 -25.89
C HIS A 197 -18.35 18.27 -24.77
N HIS A 198 -18.82 19.48 -24.44
CA HIS A 198 -19.70 19.73 -23.29
C HIS A 198 -21.03 18.96 -23.35
N SER A 199 -21.61 18.79 -24.54
CA SER A 199 -22.86 18.03 -24.73
C SER A 199 -22.66 16.54 -24.42
N MET A 200 -21.59 15.95 -24.94
CA MET A 200 -21.21 14.56 -24.67
C MET A 200 -20.92 14.34 -23.19
N LEU A 201 -20.08 15.20 -22.60
CA LEU A 201 -19.72 15.13 -21.18
C LEU A 201 -20.93 15.34 -20.27
N GLY A 202 -21.88 16.18 -20.65
CA GLY A 202 -23.13 16.36 -19.90
C GLY A 202 -24.03 15.12 -19.91
N LYS A 203 -24.18 14.45 -21.07
CA LYS A 203 -24.89 13.17 -21.16
C LYS A 203 -24.21 12.09 -20.32
N TYR A 204 -22.87 12.05 -20.38
CA TYR A 204 -22.09 11.10 -19.60
C TYR A 204 -22.18 11.37 -18.09
N ALA A 205 -22.11 12.62 -17.64
CA ALA A 205 -22.28 13.00 -16.23
C ALA A 205 -23.61 12.50 -15.65
N LYS A 206 -24.71 12.61 -16.40
CA LYS A 206 -26.00 12.02 -15.99
C LYS A 206 -25.92 10.51 -15.82
N LYS A 207 -25.33 9.82 -16.80
CA LYS A 207 -25.13 8.36 -16.77
C LYS A 207 -24.29 7.90 -15.58
N VAL A 208 -23.22 8.64 -15.24
CA VAL A 208 -22.39 8.37 -14.05
C VAL A 208 -23.21 8.57 -12.77
N GLY A 209 -23.98 9.65 -12.68
CA GLY A 209 -24.88 9.88 -11.54
C GLY A 209 -25.83 8.70 -11.31
N GLU A 210 -26.43 8.17 -12.36
CA GLU A 210 -27.35 7.02 -12.31
C GLU A 210 -26.63 5.69 -11.98
N SER A 211 -25.45 5.44 -12.56
CA SER A 211 -24.74 4.16 -12.40
C SER A 211 -24.20 3.94 -10.97
N LEU A 212 -24.03 5.00 -10.19
CA LEU A 212 -23.50 4.97 -8.82
C LEU A 212 -24.57 4.88 -7.73
N GLN A 213 -25.86 4.86 -8.10
CA GLN A 213 -26.96 4.81 -7.12
C GLN A 213 -27.15 3.46 -6.38
N PRO A 214 -26.83 2.28 -6.96
CA PRO A 214 -26.98 1.02 -6.25
C PRO A 214 -26.23 0.99 -4.91
N PRO A 215 -26.83 0.50 -3.81
CA PRO A 215 -26.23 0.57 -2.48
C PRO A 215 -24.99 -0.34 -2.31
N ASP A 216 -24.84 -1.36 -3.16
CA ASP A 216 -23.71 -2.30 -3.20
C ASP A 216 -22.57 -1.83 -4.12
N THR A 217 -22.63 -0.59 -4.63
CA THR A 217 -21.59 -0.04 -5.49
C THR A 217 -20.26 0.04 -4.75
N TRP A 218 -19.21 -0.50 -5.36
CA TRP A 218 -17.86 -0.49 -4.79
C TRP A 218 -17.29 0.92 -4.71
N ASN A 219 -16.48 1.15 -3.68
CA ASN A 219 -15.90 2.47 -3.40
C ASN A 219 -15.02 2.99 -4.54
N TRP A 220 -14.42 2.10 -5.33
CA TRP A 220 -13.63 2.44 -6.52
C TRP A 220 -14.43 3.23 -7.57
N TYR A 221 -15.63 2.77 -7.92
CA TYR A 221 -16.48 3.47 -8.88
C TYR A 221 -16.99 4.80 -8.30
N ILE A 222 -17.35 4.80 -7.01
CA ILE A 222 -17.78 6.02 -6.32
C ILE A 222 -16.66 7.06 -6.35
N ALA A 223 -15.42 6.72 -5.98
CA ALA A 223 -14.32 7.68 -5.91
C ALA A 223 -14.04 8.35 -7.27
N TYR A 224 -13.81 7.56 -8.33
CA TYR A 224 -13.46 8.09 -9.64
C TYR A 224 -14.64 8.77 -10.35
N GLY A 225 -15.85 8.24 -10.19
CA GLY A 225 -17.06 8.90 -10.68
C GLY A 225 -17.32 10.22 -9.98
N ASN A 226 -17.14 10.29 -8.65
CA ASN A 226 -17.30 11.52 -7.87
C ASN A 226 -16.22 12.57 -8.20
N LEU A 227 -14.98 12.15 -8.51
CA LEU A 227 -13.95 13.05 -9.05
C LEU A 227 -14.41 13.70 -10.36
N PHE A 228 -14.87 12.89 -11.32
CA PHE A 228 -15.37 13.38 -12.60
C PHE A 228 -16.56 14.34 -12.42
N LEU A 229 -17.57 13.95 -11.65
CA LEU A 229 -18.76 14.77 -11.41
C LEU A 229 -18.39 16.11 -10.75
N SER A 230 -17.45 16.11 -9.82
CA SER A 230 -17.01 17.33 -9.12
C SER A 230 -16.25 18.28 -10.06
N GLU A 231 -15.28 17.78 -10.84
CA GLU A 231 -14.60 18.61 -11.85
C GLU A 231 -15.58 19.11 -12.92
N TYR A 232 -16.52 18.28 -13.37
CA TYR A 232 -17.53 18.67 -14.35
C TYR A 232 -18.38 19.83 -13.82
N ALA A 233 -18.88 19.74 -12.58
CA ALA A 233 -19.64 20.81 -11.95
C ALA A 233 -18.83 22.11 -11.84
N LEU A 234 -17.55 22.01 -11.44
CA LEU A 234 -16.63 23.15 -11.31
C LEU A 234 -16.26 23.79 -12.66
N ALA A 235 -16.03 22.98 -13.69
CA ALA A 235 -15.58 23.45 -15.01
C ALA A 235 -16.72 24.03 -15.85
N THR A 236 -17.96 23.56 -15.66
CA THR A 236 -19.13 24.03 -16.42
C THR A 236 -19.96 25.07 -15.67
N ASP A 237 -19.48 25.53 -14.50
CA ASP A 237 -20.20 26.40 -13.54
C ASP A 237 -21.61 25.90 -13.19
N LYS A 238 -21.84 24.61 -13.37
CA LYS A 238 -23.03 23.93 -12.87
C LYS A 238 -22.76 23.54 -11.42
N LYS A 239 -22.46 24.52 -10.57
CA LYS A 239 -22.21 24.31 -9.13
C LYS A 239 -23.39 23.67 -8.41
N THR A 240 -24.58 23.80 -9.00
CA THR A 240 -25.85 23.20 -8.57
C THR A 240 -26.29 22.04 -9.46
N ALA A 241 -25.41 21.49 -10.33
CA ALA A 241 -25.71 20.31 -11.14
C ALA A 241 -25.88 19.08 -10.26
N PHE A 242 -27.14 18.89 -9.89
CA PHE A 242 -27.83 17.62 -9.72
C PHE A 242 -27.61 16.94 -8.37
N SER A 243 -28.74 16.61 -7.73
CA SER A 243 -28.88 15.77 -6.53
C SER A 243 -27.91 14.58 -6.47
N GLU A 244 -27.54 14.08 -7.64
CA GLU A 244 -26.64 12.98 -7.93
C GLU A 244 -25.24 13.21 -7.34
N LEU A 245 -24.59 14.37 -7.56
CA LEU A 245 -23.26 14.63 -6.97
C LEU A 245 -23.31 14.61 -5.43
N LYS A 246 -24.34 15.25 -4.85
CA LYS A 246 -24.55 15.23 -3.39
C LYS A 246 -24.82 13.80 -2.88
N GLN A 247 -25.67 13.03 -3.57
CA GLN A 247 -25.99 11.65 -3.21
C GLN A 247 -24.75 10.74 -3.28
N THR A 248 -23.98 10.82 -4.37
CA THR A 248 -22.74 10.06 -4.55
C THR A 248 -21.71 10.44 -3.49
N THR A 249 -21.55 11.73 -3.20
CA THR A 249 -20.65 12.21 -2.15
C THR A 249 -21.05 11.67 -0.77
N LEU A 250 -22.33 11.79 -0.40
CA LEU A 250 -22.83 11.30 0.89
C LEU A 250 -22.81 9.77 0.98
N ARG A 251 -22.86 9.05 -0.15
CA ARG A 251 -22.61 7.61 -0.18
C ARG A 251 -21.16 7.30 0.18
N GLY A 252 -20.20 8.00 -0.43
CA GLY A 252 -18.79 7.89 -0.09
C GLY A 252 -18.54 8.15 1.41
N VAL A 253 -19.17 9.19 1.96
CA VAL A 253 -19.14 9.50 3.41
C VAL A 253 -19.70 8.34 4.25
N LYS A 254 -20.87 7.81 3.89
CA LYS A 254 -21.50 6.69 4.62
C LYS A 254 -20.67 5.41 4.57
N ASN A 255 -19.94 5.18 3.49
CA ASN A 255 -19.12 3.98 3.29
C ASN A 255 -17.77 4.03 4.03
N GLN A 256 -17.45 5.12 4.74
CA GLN A 256 -16.20 5.25 5.48
C GLN A 256 -16.18 4.28 6.67
N CYS A 257 -15.09 3.50 6.77
CA CYS A 257 -14.83 2.62 7.90
C CYS A 257 -14.50 3.44 9.16
N MET A 258 -14.64 2.82 10.33
CA MET A 258 -14.43 3.49 11.61
C MET A 258 -13.02 4.09 11.77
N ASN A 259 -12.02 3.47 11.13
CA ASN A 259 -10.64 3.93 11.08
C ASN A 259 -10.40 5.18 10.20
N GLY A 260 -11.45 5.72 9.56
CA GLY A 260 -11.37 6.89 8.70
C GLY A 260 -10.96 6.58 7.25
N MET A 261 -10.86 5.31 6.86
CA MET A 261 -10.49 4.88 5.51
C MET A 261 -11.61 4.06 4.86
N TRP A 262 -11.36 3.54 3.65
CA TRP A 262 -12.32 2.74 2.87
C TRP A 262 -11.67 1.45 2.39
N GLY A 263 -12.41 0.35 2.40
CA GLY A 263 -12.05 -0.88 1.69
C GLY A 263 -12.60 -0.90 0.26
N HIS A 264 -12.58 -2.06 -0.40
CA HIS A 264 -13.19 -2.24 -1.73
C HIS A 264 -14.70 -1.94 -1.73
N ALA A 265 -15.41 -2.49 -0.75
CA ALA A 265 -16.86 -2.44 -0.64
C ALA A 265 -17.31 -1.48 0.47
N PRO A 266 -18.61 -1.13 0.55
CA PRO A 266 -19.15 -0.33 1.65
C PRO A 266 -18.81 -0.91 3.03
N ALA A 267 -18.57 -0.04 4.01
CA ALA A 267 -18.37 -0.49 5.39
C ALA A 267 -19.55 -1.33 5.90
N LEU A 268 -19.24 -2.34 6.70
CA LEU A 268 -20.22 -3.19 7.39
C LEU A 268 -21.02 -2.35 8.40
N VAL A 269 -22.17 -2.87 8.83
CA VAL A 269 -23.09 -2.16 9.76
C VAL A 269 -22.41 -1.78 11.08
N ASN A 270 -21.43 -2.57 11.52
CA ASN A 270 -20.63 -2.30 12.72
C ASN A 270 -19.48 -1.29 12.49
N GLY A 271 -19.33 -0.76 11.27
CA GLY A 271 -18.32 0.23 10.89
C GLY A 271 -16.97 -0.34 10.45
N HIS A 272 -16.81 -1.68 10.43
CA HIS A 272 -15.59 -2.35 9.95
C HIS A 272 -15.57 -2.45 8.42
N SER A 273 -14.39 -2.71 7.86
CA SER A 273 -14.28 -2.97 6.43
C SER A 273 -14.84 -4.36 6.08
N GLU A 274 -15.44 -4.49 4.91
CA GLU A 274 -15.58 -5.82 4.30
C GLU A 274 -14.19 -6.23 3.78
N GLY A 275 -13.69 -7.41 4.20
CA GLY A 275 -12.36 -7.90 3.82
C GLY A 275 -11.30 -7.73 4.92
N TYR A 276 -10.11 -7.26 4.53
CA TYR A 276 -8.89 -7.24 5.37
C TYR A 276 -8.60 -5.89 6.05
N GLY A 277 -9.47 -4.89 5.90
CA GLY A 277 -9.37 -3.58 6.54
C GLY A 277 -9.41 -2.39 5.57
N GLY A 278 -9.24 -1.18 6.09
CA GLY A 278 -9.15 0.03 5.27
C GLY A 278 -7.94 -0.02 4.33
N MET A 279 -8.11 0.48 3.10
CA MET A 279 -7.09 0.44 2.05
C MET A 279 -6.74 1.84 1.57
N ASN A 280 -5.49 2.26 1.79
CA ASN A 280 -5.04 3.60 1.41
C ASN A 280 -5.11 3.84 -0.10
N GLN A 281 -4.97 2.79 -0.91
CA GLN A 281 -5.04 2.87 -2.37
C GLN A 281 -6.37 3.42 -2.89
N ILE A 282 -7.50 3.04 -2.28
CA ILE A 282 -8.82 3.58 -2.61
C ILE A 282 -9.21 4.73 -1.67
N GLY A 283 -8.75 4.71 -0.42
CA GLY A 283 -9.05 5.77 0.54
C GLY A 283 -8.53 7.15 0.12
N LEU A 284 -7.37 7.20 -0.55
CA LEU A 284 -6.79 8.45 -1.08
C LEU A 284 -7.64 9.07 -2.22
N PRO A 285 -7.96 8.36 -3.32
CA PRO A 285 -8.89 8.85 -4.34
C PRO A 285 -10.27 9.21 -3.77
N MET A 286 -10.78 8.44 -2.80
CA MET A 286 -12.05 8.75 -2.15
C MET A 286 -11.97 10.08 -1.39
N ALA A 287 -10.98 10.25 -0.51
CA ALA A 287 -10.78 11.49 0.24
C ALA A 287 -10.58 12.70 -0.70
N LEU A 288 -9.80 12.55 -1.77
CA LEU A 288 -9.62 13.57 -2.80
C LEU A 288 -10.95 13.93 -3.48
N SER A 289 -11.78 12.93 -3.80
CA SER A 289 -13.11 13.16 -4.39
C SER A 289 -14.03 13.92 -3.44
N LEU A 290 -13.97 13.65 -2.14
CA LEU A 290 -14.78 14.32 -1.12
C LEU A 290 -14.35 15.79 -0.94
N VAL A 291 -13.03 16.06 -0.92
CA VAL A 291 -12.49 17.43 -0.88
C VAL A 291 -12.91 18.21 -2.12
N LEU A 292 -12.85 17.58 -3.29
CA LEU A 292 -13.25 18.21 -4.54
C LEU A 292 -14.78 18.45 -4.61
N ALA A 293 -15.60 17.51 -4.14
CA ALA A 293 -17.04 17.68 -4.04
C ALA A 293 -17.43 18.84 -3.10
N ARG A 294 -16.72 18.98 -1.97
CA ARG A 294 -16.87 20.16 -1.10
C ARG A 294 -16.52 21.45 -1.83
N GLN A 295 -15.42 21.45 -2.59
CA GLN A 295 -15.02 22.59 -3.43
C GLN A 295 -16.05 22.89 -4.52
N ALA A 296 -16.75 21.88 -5.03
CA ALA A 296 -17.83 21.99 -6.01
C ALA A 296 -19.17 22.49 -5.43
N GLY A 297 -19.28 22.62 -4.10
CA GLY A 297 -20.46 23.17 -3.42
C GLY A 297 -21.28 22.17 -2.61
N VAL A 298 -20.84 20.91 -2.49
CA VAL A 298 -21.48 19.95 -1.58
C VAL A 298 -21.16 20.33 -0.13
N SER A 299 -22.20 20.64 0.65
CA SER A 299 -22.07 21.03 2.06
C SER A 299 -22.85 20.08 2.95
N ASP A 300 -22.17 19.41 3.87
CA ASP A 300 -22.74 18.53 4.90
C ASP A 300 -21.74 18.34 6.06
N PRO A 301 -22.14 18.45 7.34
CA PRO A 301 -21.22 18.23 8.46
C PRO A 301 -20.58 16.83 8.49
N ALA A 302 -21.27 15.80 7.97
CA ALA A 302 -20.71 14.45 7.88
C ALA A 302 -19.58 14.37 6.85
N LEU A 303 -19.64 15.18 5.77
CA LEU A 303 -18.58 15.29 4.78
C LEU A 303 -17.32 15.88 5.41
N ASP A 304 -17.44 16.98 6.15
CA ASP A 304 -16.28 17.60 6.82
C ASP A 304 -15.64 16.66 7.84
N LYS A 305 -16.46 15.94 8.61
CA LYS A 305 -15.97 14.94 9.57
C LYS A 305 -15.25 13.78 8.88
N ALA A 306 -15.77 13.31 7.75
CA ALA A 306 -15.14 12.22 6.98
C ALA A 306 -13.78 12.65 6.43
N ILE A 307 -13.69 13.86 5.85
CA ILE A 307 -12.43 14.44 5.36
C ILE A 307 -11.43 14.57 6.51
N ASP A 308 -11.83 15.16 7.63
CA ASP A 308 -10.95 15.39 8.79
C ASP A 308 -10.32 14.09 9.31
N LYS A 309 -11.12 13.01 9.43
CA LYS A 309 -10.63 11.69 9.86
C LYS A 309 -9.54 11.14 8.92
N SER A 310 -9.80 11.11 7.62
CA SER A 310 -8.85 10.55 6.64
C SER A 310 -7.59 11.38 6.55
N VAL A 311 -7.71 12.72 6.56
CA VAL A 311 -6.59 13.64 6.42
C VAL A 311 -5.67 13.57 7.63
N LYS A 312 -6.21 13.53 8.86
CA LYS A 312 -5.41 13.35 10.08
C LYS A 312 -4.61 12.05 10.05
N PHE A 313 -5.23 10.96 9.60
CA PHE A 313 -4.55 9.69 9.46
C PHE A 313 -3.45 9.73 8.39
N LEU A 314 -3.77 10.17 7.17
CA LEU A 314 -2.80 10.20 6.06
C LEU A 314 -1.64 11.18 6.32
N ARG A 315 -1.90 12.29 7.02
CA ARG A 315 -0.86 13.27 7.38
C ARG A 315 0.17 12.69 8.35
N TYR A 316 -0.16 11.61 9.07
CA TYR A 316 0.81 10.94 9.94
C TYR A 316 2.08 10.51 9.19
N TYR A 317 2.00 10.18 7.90
CA TYR A 317 3.12 9.67 7.11
C TYR A 317 4.10 10.74 6.61
N VAL A 318 3.76 12.03 6.75
CA VAL A 318 4.64 13.14 6.34
C VAL A 318 5.99 13.03 7.04
N ASP A 319 7.07 13.13 6.27
CA ASP A 319 8.48 12.99 6.70
C ASP A 319 8.93 11.60 7.17
N LYS A 320 8.04 10.59 7.19
CA LYS A 320 8.31 9.26 7.76
C LYS A 320 8.50 8.15 6.72
N GLY A 321 7.88 8.26 5.55
CA GLY A 321 8.01 7.28 4.48
C GLY A 321 6.85 7.32 3.48
N ALA A 322 6.87 6.42 2.49
CA ALA A 322 5.75 6.24 1.60
C ALA A 322 4.51 5.71 2.37
N ILE A 323 3.32 6.06 1.89
CA ILE A 323 2.05 5.64 2.49
C ILE A 323 1.88 4.14 2.20
N PRO A 324 1.73 3.27 3.21
CA PRO A 324 1.61 1.84 3.02
C PRO A 324 0.19 1.42 2.64
N TYR A 325 -0.05 0.13 2.44
CA TYR A 325 -1.41 -0.41 2.55
C TYR A 325 -1.89 -0.41 4.00
N GLY A 326 -3.20 -0.21 4.17
CA GLY A 326 -3.87 -0.15 5.47
C GLY A 326 -3.16 0.72 6.50
N ASP A 327 -2.97 0.13 7.67
CA ASP A 327 -2.57 0.85 8.88
C ASP A 327 -1.11 0.52 9.27
N HIS A 328 -0.34 -0.01 8.33
CA HIS A 328 1.04 -0.47 8.54
C HIS A 328 2.02 0.67 8.87
N PRO A 329 3.24 0.35 9.34
CA PRO A 329 4.31 1.35 9.47
C PRO A 329 4.61 2.06 8.14
N PRO A 330 5.06 3.33 8.16
CA PRO A 330 5.53 4.03 6.98
C PRO A 330 6.59 3.21 6.24
N TRP A 331 6.54 3.17 4.91
CA TRP A 331 7.56 2.50 4.12
C TRP A 331 8.75 3.42 3.96
N GLY A 332 9.70 3.29 4.89
CA GLY A 332 10.87 4.15 4.98
C GLY A 332 11.93 3.87 3.93
N ASN A 333 11.87 2.77 3.17
CA ASN A 333 12.84 2.40 2.13
C ASN A 333 12.39 2.76 0.71
N ALA A 334 11.23 3.40 0.57
CA ALA A 334 10.59 3.72 -0.69
C ALA A 334 10.04 5.15 -0.73
N HIS A 335 9.97 5.71 -1.94
CA HIS A 335 9.28 6.97 -2.18
C HIS A 335 7.80 6.75 -2.54
N GLU A 336 7.49 5.62 -3.18
CA GLU A 336 6.15 5.32 -3.66
C GLU A 336 5.77 3.85 -3.47
N ASP A 337 4.46 3.64 -3.33
CA ASP A 337 3.82 2.34 -3.42
C ASP A 337 2.46 2.49 -4.11
N ASN A 338 2.35 1.95 -5.32
CA ASN A 338 1.11 1.92 -6.11
C ASN A 338 0.45 3.31 -6.32
N GLY A 339 1.23 4.40 -6.26
CA GLY A 339 0.75 5.77 -6.51
C GLY A 339 0.10 6.48 -5.32
N LYS A 340 0.19 5.92 -4.10
CA LYS A 340 -0.40 6.50 -2.88
C LYS A 340 0.24 7.82 -2.49
N SER A 341 1.57 7.90 -2.44
CA SER A 341 2.28 9.14 -2.15
C SER A 341 1.93 10.20 -3.20
N SER A 342 1.86 9.81 -4.47
CA SER A 342 1.49 10.71 -5.57
C SER A 342 0.05 11.23 -5.43
N CYS A 343 -0.92 10.38 -5.12
CA CYS A 343 -2.30 10.83 -4.89
C CYS A 343 -2.41 11.74 -3.65
N ALA A 344 -1.64 11.45 -2.59
CA ALA A 344 -1.58 12.28 -1.39
C ALA A 344 -1.06 13.69 -1.67
N ALA A 345 -0.06 13.86 -2.52
CA ALA A 345 0.42 15.18 -2.92
C ALA A 345 -0.70 16.06 -3.48
N VAL A 346 -1.54 15.49 -4.35
CA VAL A 346 -2.71 16.19 -4.94
C VAL A 346 -3.79 16.46 -3.89
N LEU A 347 -4.08 15.50 -3.00
CA LEU A 347 -5.02 15.67 -1.90
C LEU A 347 -4.64 16.82 -0.97
N PHE A 348 -3.40 16.85 -0.49
CA PHE A 348 -2.94 17.86 0.45
C PHE A 348 -2.82 19.24 -0.21
N ASP A 349 -2.49 19.29 -1.50
CA ASP A 349 -2.51 20.53 -2.28
C ASP A 349 -3.92 21.15 -2.31
N MET A 350 -4.94 20.32 -2.57
CA MET A 350 -6.34 20.73 -2.55
C MET A 350 -6.82 21.21 -1.17
N LEU A 351 -6.17 20.78 -0.10
CA LEU A 351 -6.43 21.20 1.27
C LEU A 351 -5.62 22.44 1.70
N GLY A 352 -4.66 22.88 0.88
CA GLY A 352 -3.77 23.99 1.22
C GLY A 352 -2.64 23.63 2.21
N ASP A 353 -2.37 22.34 2.40
CA ASP A 353 -1.38 21.86 3.36
C ASP A 353 0.04 21.86 2.75
N ARG A 354 0.70 23.01 2.85
CA ARG A 354 2.03 23.25 2.25
C ARG A 354 3.07 22.18 2.62
N GLU A 355 3.13 21.74 3.86
CA GLU A 355 4.17 20.79 4.31
C GLU A 355 3.91 19.40 3.70
N ALA A 356 2.68 18.88 3.79
CA ALA A 356 2.37 17.57 3.22
C ALA A 356 2.46 17.58 1.69
N THR A 357 1.98 18.65 1.04
CA THR A 357 2.11 18.80 -0.41
C THR A 357 3.57 18.75 -0.81
N SER A 358 4.45 19.51 -0.13
CA SER A 358 5.89 19.55 -0.46
C SER A 358 6.51 18.16 -0.28
N PHE A 359 6.29 17.51 0.86
CA PHE A 359 6.85 16.19 1.14
C PHE A 359 6.42 15.15 0.09
N PHE A 360 5.12 14.99 -0.14
CA PHE A 360 4.62 13.96 -1.05
C PHE A 360 4.89 14.27 -2.53
N SER A 361 4.98 15.54 -2.92
CA SER A 361 5.38 15.91 -4.28
C SER A 361 6.87 15.65 -4.53
N TRP A 362 7.73 15.79 -3.52
CA TRP A 362 9.13 15.40 -3.60
C TRP A 362 9.27 13.88 -3.68
N MET A 363 8.53 13.13 -2.84
CA MET A 363 8.46 11.67 -2.91
C MET A 363 8.07 11.21 -4.32
N ALA A 364 7.00 11.77 -4.89
CA ALA A 364 6.57 11.44 -6.26
C ALA A 364 7.63 11.77 -7.33
N THR A 365 8.36 12.88 -7.17
CA THR A 365 9.41 13.29 -8.11
C THR A 365 10.63 12.36 -8.02
N ALA A 366 10.98 11.88 -6.82
CA ALA A 366 12.10 10.96 -6.59
C ALA A 366 11.78 9.50 -6.97
N ALA A 367 10.51 9.11 -7.04
CA ALA A 367 10.07 7.74 -7.27
C ALA A 367 10.20 7.24 -8.72
N TYR A 368 10.96 7.90 -9.62
CA TYR A 368 10.98 7.57 -11.05
C TYR A 368 11.43 6.11 -11.33
N ASP A 369 12.35 5.56 -10.54
CA ASP A 369 12.84 4.18 -10.68
C ASP A 369 11.97 3.15 -9.93
N GLU A 370 10.89 3.60 -9.27
CA GLU A 370 9.99 2.77 -8.46
C GLU A 370 8.64 2.55 -9.17
N ARG A 371 8.44 3.15 -10.36
CA ARG A 371 7.15 3.23 -11.05
C ARG A 371 6.68 1.93 -11.69
N GLU A 372 7.59 1.02 -11.93
CA GLU A 372 7.34 -0.21 -12.68
C GLU A 372 6.74 -1.33 -11.82
N HIS A 373 6.75 -1.17 -10.50
CA HIS A 373 6.21 -2.13 -9.54
C HIS A 373 4.86 -1.66 -8.98
N GLY A 374 4.04 -2.60 -8.50
CA GLY A 374 2.78 -2.29 -7.83
C GLY A 374 1.88 -3.49 -7.63
N HIS A 375 1.06 -3.44 -6.58
CA HIS A 375 0.06 -4.48 -6.30
C HIS A 375 -1.03 -4.49 -7.39
N CYS A 376 -1.29 -5.68 -7.94
CA CYS A 376 -2.09 -5.94 -9.14
C CYS A 376 -1.60 -5.27 -10.44
N GLY A 377 -0.36 -4.77 -10.49
CA GLY A 377 0.18 -4.07 -11.65
C GLY A 377 0.63 -2.63 -11.38
N ASN A 378 1.15 -1.95 -12.39
CA ASN A 378 1.81 -0.65 -12.23
C ASN A 378 0.94 0.57 -12.61
N PHE A 379 -0.28 0.36 -13.09
CA PHE A 379 -1.15 1.44 -13.60
C PHE A 379 -1.34 2.55 -12.57
N TRP A 380 -1.67 2.20 -11.34
CA TRP A 380 -1.92 3.20 -10.30
C TRP A 380 -0.66 3.95 -9.88
N ASN A 381 0.49 3.28 -9.95
CA ASN A 381 1.79 3.89 -9.71
C ASN A 381 2.11 4.98 -10.76
N MET A 382 1.54 4.87 -11.96
CA MET A 382 1.70 5.86 -13.04
C MET A 382 0.66 6.99 -13.00
N LEU A 383 -0.60 6.69 -12.65
CA LEU A 383 -1.75 7.59 -12.80
C LEU A 383 -1.54 8.98 -12.19
N TRP A 384 -1.05 9.05 -10.96
CA TRP A 384 -0.89 10.30 -10.22
C TRP A 384 0.53 10.87 -10.24
N ALA A 385 1.49 10.19 -10.87
CA ALA A 385 2.92 10.49 -10.77
C ALA A 385 3.28 11.91 -11.21
N ILE A 386 2.95 12.30 -12.44
CA ILE A 386 3.25 13.63 -12.98
C ILE A 386 2.32 14.70 -12.34
N PRO A 387 1.00 14.47 -12.14
CA PRO A 387 0.15 15.40 -11.38
C PRO A 387 0.70 15.76 -9.99
N ALA A 388 1.31 14.80 -9.31
CA ALA A 388 1.98 14.99 -8.02
C ALA A 388 3.29 15.78 -8.16
N ALA A 389 4.19 15.37 -9.07
CA ALA A 389 5.44 16.08 -9.32
C ALA A 389 5.20 17.55 -9.73
N ALA A 390 4.09 17.83 -10.42
CA ALA A 390 3.68 19.19 -10.82
C ALA A 390 3.42 20.12 -9.64
N ARG A 391 3.12 19.60 -8.45
CA ARG A 391 2.99 20.41 -7.23
C ARG A 391 4.32 20.98 -6.75
N SER A 392 5.44 20.38 -7.17
CA SER A 392 6.79 20.94 -7.00
C SER A 392 7.19 21.92 -8.11
N GLY A 393 6.31 22.20 -9.07
CA GLY A 393 6.53 23.14 -10.18
C GLY A 393 7.15 22.52 -11.45
N PRO A 394 7.25 23.30 -12.54
CA PRO A 394 7.59 22.78 -13.87
C PRO A 394 8.98 22.14 -14.00
N LEU A 395 9.97 22.64 -13.25
CA LEU A 395 11.32 22.05 -13.27
C LEU A 395 11.32 20.63 -12.68
N ALA A 396 10.46 20.35 -11.69
CA ALA A 396 10.34 19.03 -11.10
C ALA A 396 9.72 18.02 -12.09
N THR A 397 8.65 18.40 -12.80
CA THR A 397 8.04 17.52 -13.82
C THR A 397 8.98 17.29 -14.99
N GLY A 398 9.70 18.31 -15.46
CA GLY A 398 10.68 18.16 -16.52
C GLY A 398 11.83 17.24 -16.13
N ALA A 399 12.33 17.37 -14.90
CA ALA A 399 13.37 16.47 -14.38
C ALA A 399 12.86 15.03 -14.19
N TYR A 400 11.65 14.83 -13.67
CA TYR A 400 11.02 13.51 -13.58
C TYR A 400 10.86 12.86 -14.97
N LEU A 401 10.36 13.61 -15.96
CA LEU A 401 10.20 13.11 -17.32
C LEU A 401 11.55 12.83 -17.99
N LYS A 402 12.62 13.55 -17.65
CA LYS A 402 13.95 13.20 -18.15
C LYS A 402 14.36 11.78 -17.76
N GLU A 403 13.97 11.33 -16.57
CA GLU A 403 14.25 9.96 -16.10
C GLU A 403 13.24 8.94 -16.65
N GLN A 404 11.95 9.28 -16.72
CA GLN A 404 10.87 8.30 -16.91
C GLN A 404 10.11 8.40 -18.25
N ALA A 405 10.38 9.40 -19.09
CA ALA A 405 9.64 9.60 -20.35
C ALA A 405 9.69 8.40 -21.30
N TRP A 406 10.77 7.62 -21.28
CA TRP A 406 10.91 6.42 -22.11
C TRP A 406 9.74 5.45 -21.91
N TYR A 407 9.24 5.31 -20.67
CA TYR A 407 8.13 4.43 -20.35
C TYR A 407 6.80 4.96 -20.92
N TYR A 408 6.57 6.28 -20.83
CA TYR A 408 5.38 6.93 -21.39
C TYR A 408 5.35 6.81 -22.92
N ASP A 409 6.49 7.02 -23.59
CA ASP A 409 6.61 6.86 -25.03
C ASP A 409 6.41 5.41 -25.46
N LEU A 410 6.92 4.45 -24.67
CA LEU A 410 6.71 3.02 -24.91
C LEU A 410 5.24 2.59 -24.71
N SER A 411 4.53 3.18 -23.75
CA SER A 411 3.13 2.86 -23.43
C SER A 411 2.11 3.46 -24.41
N ARG A 412 2.53 4.42 -25.24
CA ARG A 412 1.67 5.08 -26.24
C ARG A 412 1.65 4.27 -27.53
N ASN A 413 0.47 3.79 -27.93
CA ASN A 413 0.30 3.09 -29.19
C ASN A 413 0.36 4.04 -30.40
N TRP A 414 0.48 3.47 -31.59
CA TRP A 414 0.61 4.23 -32.85
C TRP A 414 -0.64 5.04 -33.24
N LYS A 415 -1.79 4.78 -32.58
CA LYS A 415 -3.02 5.56 -32.74
C LYS A 415 -3.11 6.74 -31.77
N GLY A 416 -2.13 6.91 -30.87
CA GLY A 416 -2.07 7.98 -29.88
C GLY A 416 -2.77 7.67 -28.55
N GLY A 417 -3.31 6.46 -28.38
CA GLY A 417 -3.86 5.99 -27.10
C GLY A 417 -2.79 5.36 -26.21
N PHE A 418 -3.13 5.09 -24.94
CA PHE A 418 -2.23 4.41 -24.02
C PHE A 418 -2.74 3.03 -23.66
N VAL A 419 -1.83 2.06 -23.63
CA VAL A 419 -2.13 0.69 -23.23
C VAL A 419 -1.42 0.35 -21.92
N TYR A 420 -1.92 -0.69 -21.28
CA TYR A 420 -1.28 -1.23 -20.10
C TYR A 420 -0.02 -2.02 -20.47
N GLN A 421 1.13 -1.64 -19.90
CA GLN A 421 2.37 -2.42 -20.01
C GLN A 421 2.42 -3.40 -18.84
N LYS A 422 1.92 -4.62 -19.06
CA LYS A 422 1.87 -5.67 -18.04
C LYS A 422 3.27 -5.95 -17.48
N ILE A 423 3.39 -5.90 -16.16
CA ILE A 423 4.61 -6.27 -15.42
C ILE A 423 4.19 -7.26 -14.33
N GLU A 424 4.68 -8.50 -14.39
CA GLU A 424 4.31 -9.54 -13.44
C GLU A 424 5.01 -9.43 -12.09
N ALA A 425 5.81 -8.39 -11.85
CA ALA A 425 6.50 -8.14 -10.58
C ALA A 425 5.59 -7.77 -9.39
N GLY A 426 4.27 -8.04 -9.50
CA GLY A 426 3.30 -7.85 -8.44
C GLY A 426 2.81 -9.20 -7.90
N ASP A 427 2.37 -9.21 -6.63
CA ASP A 427 1.98 -10.44 -5.92
C ASP A 427 0.72 -11.13 -6.48
N GLU A 428 0.00 -10.55 -7.44
CA GLU A 428 -1.28 -11.07 -7.93
C GLU A 428 -1.45 -10.98 -9.45
N ASN A 429 -2.36 -11.80 -9.99
CA ASN A 429 -2.73 -11.77 -11.41
C ASN A 429 -3.18 -10.37 -11.85
N ASP A 430 -2.64 -9.92 -12.98
CA ASP A 430 -2.88 -8.59 -13.50
C ASP A 430 -4.32 -8.38 -14.00
N ASN A 431 -4.95 -7.29 -13.57
CA ASN A 431 -6.38 -7.02 -13.80
C ASN A 431 -6.65 -5.90 -14.82
N TYR A 432 -5.62 -5.32 -15.45
CA TYR A 432 -5.76 -4.08 -16.25
C TYR A 432 -5.48 -4.23 -17.75
N THR A 433 -5.14 -5.42 -18.24
CA THR A 433 -4.77 -5.66 -19.65
C THR A 433 -5.77 -5.11 -20.66
N GLU A 434 -7.07 -5.23 -20.37
CA GLU A 434 -8.16 -4.81 -21.27
C GLU A 434 -8.63 -3.36 -21.01
N TRP A 435 -7.99 -2.62 -20.10
CA TRP A 435 -8.39 -1.26 -19.79
C TRP A 435 -7.86 -0.28 -20.84
N ASP A 436 -8.72 0.68 -21.21
CA ASP A 436 -8.29 1.87 -21.93
C ASP A 436 -7.66 2.85 -20.94
N LEU A 437 -6.34 2.96 -20.95
CA LEU A 437 -5.61 3.79 -20.01
C LEU A 437 -5.40 5.22 -20.50
N THR A 438 -5.89 5.55 -21.70
CA THR A 438 -5.60 6.81 -22.39
C THR A 438 -5.85 8.01 -21.47
N GLY A 439 -7.04 8.13 -20.89
CA GLY A 439 -7.41 9.22 -20.01
C GLY A 439 -6.50 9.35 -18.78
N GLY A 440 -6.14 8.24 -18.14
CA GLY A 440 -5.25 8.23 -16.98
C GLY A 440 -3.88 8.85 -17.30
N TYR A 441 -3.29 8.49 -18.43
CA TYR A 441 -2.03 9.07 -18.88
C TYR A 441 -2.19 10.53 -19.36
N LEU A 442 -3.29 10.85 -20.03
CA LEU A 442 -3.54 12.20 -20.53
C LEU A 442 -3.76 13.24 -19.43
N LEU A 443 -4.20 12.85 -18.23
CA LEU A 443 -4.23 13.78 -17.09
C LEU A 443 -2.85 14.38 -16.81
N SER A 444 -1.78 13.61 -17.02
CA SER A 444 -0.42 14.10 -16.92
C SER A 444 -0.10 15.12 -18.02
N PHE A 445 -0.37 14.78 -19.28
CA PHE A 445 -0.05 15.64 -20.42
C PHE A 445 -0.97 16.88 -20.53
N GLY A 446 -2.13 16.87 -19.89
CA GLY A 446 -3.07 17.99 -19.83
C GLY A 446 -2.74 19.07 -18.80
N LEU A 447 -1.72 18.88 -17.96
CA LEU A 447 -1.35 19.82 -16.89
C LEU A 447 -1.03 21.24 -17.38
N TYR A 448 -0.56 21.41 -18.62
CA TYR A 448 -0.27 22.73 -19.17
C TYR A 448 -1.53 23.60 -19.32
N GLN A 449 -2.72 22.98 -19.44
CA GLN A 449 -3.98 23.68 -19.59
C GLN A 449 -4.44 24.36 -18.30
N LYS A 450 -4.05 23.83 -17.12
CA LYS A 450 -4.47 24.31 -15.80
C LYS A 450 -5.99 24.53 -15.71
N SER A 451 -6.77 23.69 -16.39
CA SER A 451 -8.22 23.88 -16.58
C SER A 451 -9.05 23.28 -15.45
N LEU A 452 -8.53 22.20 -14.84
CA LEU A 452 -9.13 21.44 -13.74
C LEU A 452 -8.40 21.68 -12.42
N TYR A 453 -9.10 21.56 -11.29
CA TYR A 453 -8.49 21.72 -9.97
C TYR A 453 -7.42 20.64 -9.71
N LEU A 454 -7.70 19.40 -10.08
CA LEU A 454 -6.74 18.29 -10.08
C LEU A 454 -5.48 18.62 -10.89
N LEU A 455 -5.60 19.43 -11.94
CA LEU A 455 -4.52 19.73 -12.89
C LEU A 455 -3.92 21.14 -12.72
N GLY A 456 -4.01 21.71 -11.51
CA GLY A 456 -3.30 22.96 -11.19
C GLY A 456 -4.01 24.23 -11.64
N LYS A 457 -5.36 24.22 -11.71
CA LYS A 457 -6.17 25.44 -11.90
C LYS A 457 -5.93 26.49 -10.82
N LYS A 458 -5.64 26.05 -9.60
CA LYS A 458 -5.14 26.90 -8.51
C LYS A 458 -3.62 26.74 -8.41
N PRO A 459 -2.88 27.80 -8.02
CA PRO A 459 -1.49 27.69 -7.64
C PRO A 459 -1.31 26.62 -6.54
N SER A 460 -0.21 25.88 -6.59
CA SER A 460 0.05 24.84 -5.59
C SER A 460 0.30 25.46 -4.21
N ALA A 461 -0.11 24.74 -3.17
CA ALA A 461 0.23 25.05 -1.79
C ALA A 461 1.74 24.92 -1.50
N ALA A 462 2.43 24.02 -2.22
CA ALA A 462 3.87 23.88 -2.15
C ALA A 462 4.58 24.92 -3.05
N PRO A 463 5.72 25.48 -2.60
CA PRO A 463 6.52 26.34 -3.44
C PRO A 463 7.16 25.52 -4.57
N ALA A 464 7.28 26.14 -5.75
CA ALA A 464 8.03 25.54 -6.84
C ALA A 464 9.52 25.38 -6.46
N LEU A 465 10.10 24.24 -6.81
CA LEU A 465 11.51 23.96 -6.57
C LEU A 465 12.38 24.73 -7.57
N ASN A 466 13.50 25.26 -7.09
CA ASN A 466 14.58 25.75 -7.94
C ASN A 466 15.41 24.57 -8.49
N ALA A 467 16.32 24.85 -9.42
CA ALA A 467 17.11 23.82 -10.10
C ALA A 467 17.95 22.95 -9.13
N GLU A 468 18.54 23.55 -8.10
CA GLU A 468 19.36 22.80 -7.13
C GLU A 468 18.50 21.89 -6.25
N ALA A 469 17.36 22.39 -5.77
CA ALA A 469 16.43 21.58 -5.00
C ALA A 469 15.85 20.42 -5.83
N VAL A 470 15.54 20.64 -7.12
CA VAL A 470 15.12 19.56 -8.03
C VAL A 470 16.22 18.51 -8.17
N LYS A 471 17.48 18.92 -8.35
CA LYS A 471 18.62 18.00 -8.43
C LYS A 471 18.73 17.15 -7.16
N ASN A 472 18.59 17.74 -5.98
CA ASN A 472 18.62 17.03 -4.70
C ASN A 472 17.48 16.03 -4.57
N VAL A 473 16.28 16.36 -5.04
CA VAL A 473 15.13 15.43 -5.07
C VAL A 473 15.37 14.26 -6.03
N ILE A 474 15.91 14.50 -7.23
CA ILE A 474 16.22 13.43 -8.19
C ILE A 474 17.31 12.51 -7.65
N VAL A 475 18.37 13.05 -7.03
CA VAL A 475 19.45 12.24 -6.43
C VAL A 475 18.93 11.31 -5.34
N ALA A 476 17.90 11.71 -4.58
CA ALA A 476 17.30 10.85 -3.55
C ALA A 476 16.71 9.54 -4.11
N GLY A 477 16.26 9.54 -5.38
CA GLY A 477 15.72 8.38 -6.08
C GLY A 477 16.76 7.45 -6.73
N ARG A 478 18.06 7.78 -6.67
CA ARG A 478 19.13 6.99 -7.30
C ARG A 478 19.54 5.79 -6.46
N ASP A 479 20.14 4.81 -7.14
CA ASP A 479 20.87 3.66 -6.58
C ASP A 479 20.03 2.68 -5.76
N ARG A 480 18.70 2.80 -5.77
CA ARG A 480 17.81 1.90 -5.02
C ARG A 480 17.77 0.48 -5.61
N TYR A 481 17.76 0.35 -6.93
CA TYR A 481 17.64 -0.93 -7.61
C TYR A 481 18.99 -1.43 -8.16
N PRO A 482 19.21 -2.76 -8.21
CA PRO A 482 18.35 -3.81 -7.64
C PRO A 482 18.35 -3.81 -6.10
N GLU A 483 17.32 -4.40 -5.48
CA GLU A 483 17.25 -4.50 -4.01
C GLU A 483 18.31 -5.47 -3.45
N GLY A 484 18.53 -5.46 -2.13
CA GLY A 484 19.51 -6.33 -1.47
C GLY A 484 20.96 -5.86 -1.62
N GLU A 485 21.93 -6.77 -1.50
CA GLU A 485 23.37 -6.42 -1.45
C GLU A 485 23.92 -5.82 -2.75
N ALA A 486 23.21 -5.98 -3.86
CA ALA A 486 23.57 -5.39 -5.14
C ALA A 486 23.17 -3.91 -5.28
N ASN A 487 22.37 -3.38 -4.33
CA ASN A 487 21.95 -1.99 -4.26
C ASN A 487 23.16 -1.03 -4.22
N GLY A 488 23.10 0.06 -5.00
CA GLY A 488 24.23 0.97 -5.17
C GLY A 488 24.61 1.75 -3.90
N TYR A 489 23.73 1.86 -2.90
CA TYR A 489 24.04 2.49 -1.61
C TYR A 489 25.19 1.80 -0.88
N PHE A 490 25.30 0.48 -0.96
CA PHE A 490 26.39 -0.26 -0.30
C PHE A 490 27.78 0.10 -0.85
N LYS A 491 27.83 0.70 -2.05
CA LYS A 491 29.06 1.15 -2.73
C LYS A 491 29.41 2.62 -2.45
N ARG A 492 28.55 3.39 -1.75
CA ARG A 492 28.78 4.81 -1.44
C ARG A 492 29.83 4.97 -0.32
N GLN A 493 30.62 6.03 -0.40
CA GLN A 493 31.63 6.39 0.61
C GLN A 493 30.98 6.81 1.94
N ASP A 494 31.72 6.69 3.05
CA ASP A 494 31.21 7.00 4.41
C ASP A 494 30.62 8.41 4.51
N GLU A 495 31.29 9.40 3.94
CA GLU A 495 30.84 10.81 3.97
C GLU A 495 29.52 10.98 3.23
N VAL A 496 29.32 10.24 2.13
CA VAL A 496 28.08 10.28 1.35
C VAL A 496 26.94 9.60 2.11
N LEU A 497 27.22 8.51 2.81
CA LEU A 497 26.22 7.85 3.66
C LEU A 497 25.82 8.73 4.84
N LEU A 498 26.79 9.36 5.52
CA LEU A 498 26.55 10.28 6.63
C LEU A 498 25.76 11.53 6.19
N GLU A 499 26.00 12.04 4.98
CA GLU A 499 25.17 13.10 4.42
C GLU A 499 23.76 12.60 4.04
N GLY A 500 23.66 11.38 3.53
CA GLY A 500 22.38 10.72 3.25
C GLY A 500 21.47 10.57 4.47
N LEU A 501 22.04 10.41 5.67
CA LEU A 501 21.29 10.40 6.94
C LEU A 501 20.61 11.75 7.26
N LYS A 502 21.04 12.86 6.65
CA LYS A 502 20.43 14.20 6.83
C LYS A 502 19.38 14.50 5.76
N SER A 503 19.18 13.59 4.80
CA SER A 503 18.28 13.81 3.68
C SER A 503 16.83 13.99 4.13
N TRP A 504 16.10 14.87 3.44
CA TRP A 504 14.65 14.98 3.57
C TRP A 504 13.95 13.64 3.25
N SER A 505 14.54 12.84 2.36
CA SER A 505 13.99 11.56 1.88
C SER A 505 14.17 10.47 2.94
N PRO A 506 13.07 9.87 3.44
CA PRO A 506 13.14 8.71 4.32
C PRO A 506 13.86 7.53 3.67
N ALA A 507 13.64 7.28 2.37
CA ALA A 507 14.32 6.23 1.62
C ALA A 507 15.84 6.39 1.66
N MET A 508 16.34 7.59 1.36
CA MET A 508 17.77 7.87 1.40
C MET A 508 18.36 7.69 2.81
N ARG A 509 17.64 8.13 3.86
CA ARG A 509 18.07 7.92 5.25
C ARG A 509 18.12 6.44 5.62
N SER A 510 17.04 5.69 5.34
CA SER A 510 16.95 4.25 5.65
C SER A 510 18.03 3.44 4.94
N HIS A 511 18.25 3.68 3.64
CA HIS A 511 19.28 2.99 2.87
C HIS A 511 20.69 3.36 3.34
N SER A 512 20.92 4.62 3.71
CA SER A 512 22.21 5.04 4.26
C SER A 512 22.48 4.42 5.64
N ALA A 513 21.47 4.37 6.51
CA ALA A 513 21.53 3.71 7.80
C ALA A 513 21.79 2.20 7.66
N GLU A 514 21.15 1.53 6.69
CA GLU A 514 21.40 0.12 6.42
C GLU A 514 22.83 -0.12 5.92
N ALA A 515 23.33 0.71 4.99
CA ALA A 515 24.71 0.61 4.50
C ALA A 515 25.74 0.83 5.61
N ILE A 516 25.54 1.81 6.49
CA ILE A 516 26.39 2.04 7.68
C ILE A 516 26.34 0.83 8.62
N GLY A 517 25.15 0.30 8.90
CA GLY A 517 24.98 -0.88 9.76
C GLY A 517 25.71 -2.11 9.24
N LYS A 518 25.62 -2.40 7.93
CA LYS A 518 26.35 -3.53 7.31
C LYS A 518 27.85 -3.32 7.28
N ARG A 519 28.30 -2.08 7.09
CA ARG A 519 29.73 -1.72 7.07
C ARG A 519 30.38 -1.93 8.43
N GLY A 520 29.68 -1.57 9.50
CA GLY A 520 30.25 -1.56 10.85
C GLY A 520 31.35 -0.50 11.01
N GLY A 521 31.98 -0.42 12.19
CA GLY A 521 32.97 0.61 12.52
C GLY A 521 32.46 1.64 13.53
N ASP A 522 33.31 2.62 13.87
CA ASP A 522 33.01 3.61 14.91
C ASP A 522 32.31 4.85 14.36
N PHE A 523 31.03 4.70 14.02
CA PHE A 523 30.16 5.82 13.62
C PHE A 523 29.45 6.47 14.81
N ALA A 524 29.44 5.83 15.99
CA ALA A 524 28.63 6.23 17.14
C ALA A 524 28.86 7.69 17.58
N PRO A 525 30.10 8.23 17.65
CA PRO A 525 30.33 9.63 18.01
C PRO A 525 29.66 10.62 17.04
N THR A 526 29.78 10.38 15.73
CA THR A 526 29.18 11.23 14.70
C THR A 526 27.66 11.16 14.74
N LEU A 527 27.09 9.95 14.90
CA LEU A 527 25.65 9.76 14.99
C LEU A 527 25.06 10.39 16.26
N LEU A 528 25.77 10.34 17.39
CA LEU A 528 25.38 11.02 18.62
C LEU A 528 25.36 12.54 18.44
N ALA A 529 26.38 13.12 17.80
CA ALA A 529 26.39 14.55 17.50
C ALA A 529 25.22 14.96 16.57
N MET A 530 24.83 14.11 15.63
CA MET A 530 23.65 14.33 14.78
C MET A 530 22.34 14.27 15.59
N LEU A 531 22.20 13.32 16.52
CA LEU A 531 21.04 13.18 17.39
C LEU A 531 20.85 14.38 18.33
N GLU A 532 21.95 14.95 18.83
CA GLU A 532 21.96 16.15 19.69
C GLU A 532 21.73 17.46 18.91
N GLY A 533 21.85 17.40 17.58
CA GLY A 533 21.60 18.52 16.68
C GLY A 533 20.14 18.98 16.64
N LYS A 534 19.89 20.07 15.89
CA LYS A 534 18.55 20.64 15.70
C LYS A 534 17.87 20.20 14.40
N ASP A 535 18.62 19.64 13.46
CA ASP A 535 18.08 19.18 12.18
C ASP A 535 17.29 17.89 12.40
N ARG A 536 15.96 17.96 12.26
CA ARG A 536 15.06 16.82 12.45
C ARG A 536 15.43 15.61 11.60
N TYR A 537 15.89 15.81 10.36
CA TYR A 537 16.20 14.70 9.46
C TYR A 537 17.51 14.02 9.86
N ALA A 538 18.52 14.82 10.24
CA ALA A 538 19.76 14.30 10.80
C ALA A 538 19.49 13.46 12.06
N ARG A 539 18.57 13.90 12.93
CA ARG A 539 18.18 13.16 14.13
C ARG A 539 17.48 11.83 13.78
N TYR A 540 16.56 11.82 12.81
CA TYR A 540 15.93 10.58 12.33
C TYR A 540 16.98 9.59 11.81
N GLY A 541 17.83 10.03 10.88
CA GLY A 541 18.87 9.19 10.29
C GLY A 541 19.87 8.69 11.32
N ALA A 542 20.23 9.52 12.31
CA ALA A 542 21.10 9.12 13.40
C ALA A 542 20.54 7.95 14.21
N ILE A 543 19.27 8.03 14.63
CA ILE A 543 18.64 6.98 15.43
C ILE A 543 18.48 5.69 14.61
N GLU A 544 18.08 5.81 13.35
CA GLU A 544 17.98 4.66 12.44
C GLU A 544 19.35 3.97 12.29
N ALA A 545 20.42 4.73 12.03
CA ALA A 545 21.78 4.19 11.88
C ALA A 545 22.32 3.58 13.19
N LEU A 546 22.09 4.22 14.34
CA LEU A 546 22.43 3.65 15.66
C LEU A 546 21.73 2.31 15.87
N GLY A 547 20.45 2.21 15.53
CA GLY A 547 19.71 0.95 15.57
C GLY A 547 20.29 -0.11 14.63
N ARG A 548 20.74 0.27 13.43
CA ARG A 548 21.35 -0.65 12.44
C ARG A 548 22.75 -1.13 12.85
N LEU A 549 23.52 -0.33 13.58
CA LEU A 549 24.77 -0.77 14.21
C LEU A 549 24.53 -1.78 15.35
N GLY A 550 23.32 -1.80 15.92
CA GLY A 550 22.95 -2.71 16.99
C GLY A 550 23.85 -2.55 18.21
N LYS A 551 24.28 -3.67 18.81
CA LYS A 551 25.12 -3.68 20.02
C LYS A 551 26.45 -2.90 19.89
N GLY A 552 26.94 -2.68 18.66
CA GLY A 552 28.12 -1.83 18.42
C GLY A 552 27.93 -0.37 18.82
N ALA A 553 26.69 0.09 18.98
CA ALA A 553 26.33 1.44 19.39
C ALA A 553 25.86 1.55 20.86
N ALA A 554 26.27 0.62 21.74
CA ALA A 554 25.83 0.60 23.14
C ALA A 554 26.13 1.90 23.92
N SER A 555 27.15 2.67 23.51
CA SER A 555 27.44 3.99 24.08
C SER A 555 26.31 5.01 23.89
N ALA A 556 25.38 4.78 22.96
CA ALA A 556 24.26 5.67 22.67
C ALA A 556 23.00 5.40 23.51
N LEU A 557 22.99 4.36 24.35
CA LEU A 557 21.84 3.99 25.18
C LEU A 557 21.26 5.17 26.00
N PRO A 558 22.06 6.00 26.70
CA PRO A 558 21.52 7.12 27.49
C PRO A 558 20.76 8.16 26.65
N GLN A 559 21.29 8.50 25.48
CA GLN A 559 20.69 9.45 24.55
C GLN A 559 19.44 8.88 23.89
N LEU A 560 19.44 7.59 23.53
CA LEU A 560 18.26 6.92 22.99
C LEU A 560 17.12 6.82 24.02
N ARG A 561 17.42 6.55 25.31
CA ARG A 561 16.42 6.61 26.39
C ARG A 561 15.85 8.02 26.56
N THR A 562 16.68 9.05 26.41
CA THR A 562 16.22 10.45 26.39
C THR A 562 15.29 10.72 25.21
N ALA A 563 15.58 10.16 24.04
CA ALA A 563 14.77 10.32 22.83
C ALA A 563 13.33 9.74 22.96
N LEU A 564 13.08 8.78 23.86
CA LEU A 564 11.71 8.33 24.19
C LEU A 564 10.83 9.43 24.83
N LYS A 565 11.43 10.55 25.23
CA LYS A 565 10.76 11.72 25.83
C LYS A 565 10.68 12.91 24.88
N ASP A 566 11.15 12.75 23.65
CA ASP A 566 11.16 13.83 22.66
C ASP A 566 9.74 14.32 22.32
N PRO A 567 9.49 15.62 22.10
CA PRO A 567 8.19 16.09 21.63
C PRO A 567 7.78 15.52 20.26
N ASP A 568 8.75 15.14 19.44
CA ASP A 568 8.50 14.47 18.16
C ASP A 568 8.21 12.99 18.37
N THR A 569 6.97 12.57 18.07
CA THR A 569 6.55 11.19 18.23
C THR A 569 7.29 10.22 17.31
N TRP A 570 7.84 10.68 16.19
CA TRP A 570 8.64 9.83 15.31
C TRP A 570 10.02 9.55 15.90
N ILE A 571 10.66 10.53 16.55
CA ILE A 571 11.89 10.31 17.32
C ILE A 571 11.65 9.24 18.40
N GLN A 572 10.51 9.32 19.11
CA GLN A 572 10.18 8.30 20.11
C GLN A 572 10.02 6.90 19.49
N CYS A 573 9.33 6.79 18.33
CA CYS A 573 9.18 5.53 17.62
C CYS A 573 10.53 4.94 17.19
N LEU A 574 11.38 5.74 16.54
CA LEU A 574 12.71 5.32 16.10
C LEU A 574 13.59 4.91 17.28
N ALA A 575 13.52 5.65 18.40
CA ALA A 575 14.29 5.34 19.60
C ALA A 575 13.86 4.01 20.22
N ALA A 576 12.56 3.73 20.30
CA ALA A 576 12.06 2.44 20.78
C ALA A 576 12.57 1.27 19.93
N GLU A 577 12.57 1.43 18.60
CA GLU A 577 13.12 0.41 17.68
C GLU A 577 14.63 0.25 17.84
N ALA A 578 15.38 1.34 17.94
CA ALA A 578 16.84 1.30 18.13
C ALA A 578 17.21 0.62 19.47
N LEU A 579 16.56 1.00 20.58
CA LEU A 579 16.78 0.38 21.89
C LEU A 579 16.51 -1.12 21.88
N THR A 580 15.51 -1.57 21.13
CA THR A 580 15.23 -3.00 20.94
C THR A 580 16.39 -3.71 20.24
N ARG A 581 16.91 -3.13 19.15
CA ARG A 581 18.08 -3.69 18.42
C ARG A 581 19.35 -3.70 19.26
N LEU A 582 19.50 -2.76 20.18
CA LEU A 582 20.62 -2.68 21.11
C LEU A 582 20.45 -3.62 22.32
N GLY A 583 19.24 -4.15 22.55
CA GLY A 583 18.93 -5.03 23.69
C GLY A 583 18.86 -4.29 25.03
N ASP A 584 18.36 -3.05 25.04
CA ASP A 584 18.32 -2.22 26.24
C ASP A 584 17.28 -2.68 27.27
N LYS A 585 17.74 -3.35 28.33
CA LYS A 585 16.88 -3.79 29.44
C LYS A 585 16.67 -2.72 30.51
N GLU A 586 17.55 -1.73 30.64
CA GLU A 586 17.41 -0.73 31.70
C GLU A 586 16.40 0.36 31.31
N GLY A 587 16.16 0.57 30.00
CA GLY A 587 15.18 1.52 29.47
C GLY A 587 13.71 1.10 29.62
N LEU A 588 13.40 0.00 30.33
CA LEU A 588 12.02 -0.51 30.50
C LEU A 588 11.08 0.53 31.11
N GLY A 589 11.52 1.27 32.13
CA GLY A 589 10.72 2.32 32.76
C GLY A 589 10.38 3.46 31.78
N ASP A 590 11.32 3.81 30.91
CA ASP A 590 11.11 4.85 29.90
C ASP A 590 10.14 4.38 28.80
N LEU A 591 10.21 3.11 28.38
CA LEU A 591 9.26 2.51 27.43
C LEU A 591 7.85 2.38 28.03
N PHE A 592 7.73 2.06 29.32
CA PHE A 592 6.43 2.07 30.02
C PHE A 592 5.86 3.48 30.11
N ALA A 593 6.68 4.48 30.45
CA ALA A 593 6.24 5.87 30.49
C ALA A 593 5.82 6.39 29.10
N MET A 594 6.55 6.05 28.05
CA MET A 594 6.17 6.34 26.66
C MET A 594 4.83 5.69 26.30
N SER A 595 4.64 4.42 26.67
CA SER A 595 3.42 3.65 26.38
C SER A 595 2.15 4.23 26.99
N LEU A 596 2.26 5.00 28.08
CA LEU A 596 1.13 5.57 28.82
C LEU A 596 0.92 7.06 28.55
N ARG A 597 1.79 7.69 27.75
CA ARG A 597 1.74 9.13 27.47
C ARG A 597 0.59 9.45 26.50
N PRO A 598 -0.30 10.40 26.82
CA PRO A 598 -1.28 10.88 25.85
C PRO A 598 -0.60 11.67 24.73
N THR A 599 -0.92 11.33 23.48
CA THR A 599 -0.43 12.04 22.29
C THR A 599 -1.60 12.35 21.35
N PRO A 600 -2.42 13.38 21.62
CA PRO A 600 -3.63 13.65 20.81
C PRO A 600 -3.36 13.91 19.33
N ALA A 601 -2.14 14.34 18.98
CA ALA A 601 -1.70 14.55 17.60
C ALA A 601 -1.32 13.26 16.85
N ASP A 602 -1.17 12.14 17.57
CA ASP A 602 -0.92 10.83 17.00
C ASP A 602 -2.27 10.12 16.81
N PRO A 603 -2.80 10.08 15.57
CA PRO A 603 -4.20 9.72 15.31
C PRO A 603 -4.58 8.30 15.75
N ARG A 604 -3.60 7.46 16.08
CA ARG A 604 -3.81 6.05 16.48
C ARG A 604 -2.87 5.54 17.55
N ARG A 605 -2.21 6.44 18.29
CA ARG A 605 -1.18 6.06 19.28
C ARG A 605 -0.10 5.17 18.64
N MET A 606 0.37 5.52 17.44
CA MET A 606 1.46 4.85 16.75
C MET A 606 2.76 4.79 17.58
N HIS A 607 3.02 5.77 18.45
CA HIS A 607 4.11 5.68 19.42
C HIS A 607 3.88 4.51 20.41
N GLN A 608 2.65 4.33 20.90
CA GLN A 608 2.28 3.20 21.75
C GLN A 608 2.50 1.87 21.03
N ARG A 609 2.26 1.81 19.71
CA ARG A 609 2.60 0.66 18.88
C ARG A 609 4.10 0.38 18.77
N ALA A 610 4.92 1.42 18.61
CA ALA A 610 6.38 1.25 18.61
C ALA A 610 6.86 0.71 19.97
N ALA A 611 6.31 1.22 21.08
CA ALA A 611 6.64 0.74 22.41
C ALA A 611 6.15 -0.71 22.65
N SER A 612 4.94 -1.06 22.19
CA SER A 612 4.43 -2.44 22.31
C SER A 612 5.30 -3.44 21.55
N ARG A 613 5.84 -3.02 20.39
CA ARG A 613 6.79 -3.82 19.61
C ARG A 613 8.13 -4.00 20.32
N ALA A 614 8.65 -2.94 20.90
CA ALA A 614 9.89 -2.98 21.67
C ALA A 614 9.77 -3.90 22.89
N LEU A 615 8.61 -3.84 23.57
CA LEU A 615 8.37 -4.55 24.80
C LEU A 615 8.09 -6.04 24.58
N PHE A 616 7.12 -6.42 23.73
CA PHE A 616 6.56 -7.77 23.80
C PHE A 616 6.70 -8.62 22.53
N SER A 617 6.46 -8.05 21.35
CA SER A 617 6.47 -8.81 20.10
C SER A 617 6.83 -7.94 18.90
N PRO A 618 7.65 -8.41 17.95
CA PRO A 618 7.86 -7.69 16.70
C PRO A 618 6.53 -7.51 15.94
N TYR A 619 6.54 -6.59 14.96
CA TYR A 619 5.39 -6.41 14.08
C TYR A 619 5.14 -7.69 13.28
N PRO A 620 3.88 -8.10 13.04
CA PRO A 620 3.56 -9.33 12.31
C PRO A 620 4.34 -9.46 11.00
N GLY A 621 4.83 -10.67 10.72
CA GLY A 621 5.69 -10.96 9.56
C GLY A 621 7.19 -10.74 9.79
N ASN A 622 7.60 -10.17 10.93
CA ASN A 622 9.01 -10.03 11.30
C ASN A 622 9.39 -10.95 12.45
N SER A 623 10.59 -11.53 12.39
CA SER A 623 11.18 -12.31 13.48
C SER A 623 12.23 -11.55 14.31
N GLU A 624 12.70 -10.40 13.81
CA GLU A 624 13.80 -9.62 14.41
C GLU A 624 13.50 -8.09 14.39
N PRO A 625 14.08 -7.29 15.31
CA PRO A 625 14.81 -7.73 16.49
C PRO A 625 13.89 -8.39 17.52
N GLN A 626 14.45 -9.31 18.32
CA GLN A 626 13.75 -9.85 19.48
C GLN A 626 13.34 -8.75 20.47
N SER A 627 12.06 -8.74 20.89
CA SER A 627 11.53 -7.77 21.86
C SER A 627 12.08 -8.00 23.28
N ILE A 628 12.17 -6.92 24.07
CA ILE A 628 12.88 -6.92 25.36
C ILE A 628 12.30 -7.90 26.39
N LEU A 629 10.97 -8.06 26.41
CA LEU A 629 10.23 -8.93 27.34
C LEU A 629 9.68 -10.21 26.66
N SER A 630 10.16 -10.55 25.46
CA SER A 630 9.66 -11.72 24.73
C SER A 630 9.85 -13.02 25.50
N ASP A 631 10.92 -13.14 26.30
CA ASP A 631 11.34 -14.41 26.90
C ASP A 631 11.08 -14.49 28.41
N SER A 632 11.25 -13.39 29.14
CA SER A 632 11.10 -13.36 30.58
C SER A 632 10.49 -12.05 31.07
N LEU A 633 9.80 -12.13 32.20
CA LEU A 633 9.25 -11.00 32.95
C LEU A 633 9.95 -10.85 34.33
N ASP A 634 11.09 -11.50 34.51
CA ASP A 634 11.87 -11.45 35.76
C ASP A 634 12.44 -10.06 35.99
N GLY A 635 12.37 -9.58 37.22
CA GLY A 635 12.84 -8.23 37.59
C GLY A 635 11.96 -7.08 37.10
N VAL A 636 10.84 -7.35 36.42
CA VAL A 636 9.91 -6.32 35.95
C VAL A 636 8.93 -5.93 37.07
N ASP A 637 8.72 -4.63 37.30
CA ASP A 637 7.67 -4.13 38.19
C ASP A 637 6.30 -4.58 37.68
N ARG A 638 5.71 -5.56 38.39
CA ARG A 638 4.42 -6.15 38.01
C ARG A 638 3.28 -5.16 38.03
N LYS A 639 3.28 -4.19 38.95
CA LYS A 639 2.20 -3.20 39.02
C LYS A 639 2.22 -2.30 37.78
N GLN A 640 3.39 -1.84 37.36
CA GLN A 640 3.52 -1.02 36.16
C GLN A 640 3.24 -1.82 34.88
N LEU A 641 3.75 -3.06 34.81
CA LEU A 641 3.52 -3.96 33.69
C LEU A 641 2.03 -4.15 33.41
N LEU A 642 1.22 -4.42 34.44
CA LEU A 642 -0.22 -4.63 34.28
C LEU A 642 -0.95 -3.37 33.80
N VAL A 643 -0.53 -2.18 34.22
CA VAL A 643 -1.09 -0.90 33.72
C VAL A 643 -0.79 -0.72 32.23
N VAL A 644 0.43 -1.03 31.79
CA VAL A 644 0.83 -0.96 30.38
C VAL A 644 0.05 -1.98 29.53
N MET A 645 0.02 -3.24 29.95
CA MET A 645 -0.70 -4.30 29.24
C MET A 645 -2.20 -3.98 29.12
N LYS A 646 -2.81 -3.44 30.18
CA LYS A 646 -4.19 -2.95 30.14
C LYS A 646 -4.39 -1.87 29.08
N SER A 647 -3.49 -0.89 29.02
CA SER A 647 -3.56 0.17 28.00
C SER A 647 -3.45 -0.38 26.56
N PHE A 648 -2.61 -1.40 26.36
CA PHE A 648 -2.45 -2.06 25.06
C PHE A 648 -3.69 -2.86 24.64
N LEU A 649 -4.32 -3.59 25.57
CA LEU A 649 -5.58 -4.31 25.31
C LEU A 649 -6.73 -3.37 24.93
N GLN A 650 -6.67 -2.10 25.35
CA GLN A 650 -7.61 -1.04 25.02
C GLN A 650 -7.20 -0.21 23.77
N ASN A 651 -6.14 -0.60 23.06
CA ASN A 651 -5.73 0.10 21.85
C ASN A 651 -6.75 -0.10 20.70
N GLU A 652 -6.82 0.81 19.73
CA GLU A 652 -7.66 0.66 18.54
C GLU A 652 -6.98 -0.20 17.44
N ASP A 653 -5.68 -0.50 17.61
CA ASP A 653 -4.84 -1.32 16.75
C ASP A 653 -4.75 -2.76 17.29
N SER A 654 -5.19 -3.73 16.48
CA SER A 654 -5.15 -5.15 16.82
C SER A 654 -3.72 -5.65 17.07
N VAL A 655 -2.71 -5.11 16.38
CA VAL A 655 -1.32 -5.50 16.55
C VAL A 655 -0.83 -5.12 17.94
N VAL A 656 -1.27 -3.97 18.45
CA VAL A 656 -0.94 -3.54 19.81
C VAL A 656 -1.64 -4.44 20.84
N ARG A 657 -2.91 -4.77 20.62
CA ARG A 657 -3.64 -5.71 21.50
C ARG A 657 -2.99 -7.09 21.51
N ALA A 658 -2.59 -7.60 20.34
CA ALA A 658 -1.99 -8.92 20.18
C ALA A 658 -0.54 -8.96 20.69
N SER A 659 0.15 -7.82 20.75
CA SER A 659 1.55 -7.78 21.19
C SER A 659 1.78 -8.39 22.57
N VAL A 660 0.78 -8.36 23.48
CA VAL A 660 0.92 -8.87 24.85
C VAL A 660 0.84 -10.39 24.95
N ILE A 661 0.44 -11.09 23.88
CA ILE A 661 0.22 -12.55 23.89
C ILE A 661 1.41 -13.33 24.45
N PRO A 662 2.68 -13.07 24.07
CA PRO A 662 3.83 -13.79 24.61
C PRO A 662 4.00 -13.65 26.12
N ALA A 663 3.43 -12.61 26.75
CA ALA A 663 3.49 -12.39 28.18
C ALA A 663 2.35 -13.09 28.94
N LEU A 664 1.19 -13.35 28.31
CA LEU A 664 0.00 -13.88 29.00
C LEU A 664 0.26 -15.22 29.70
N GLY A 665 1.01 -16.12 29.06
CA GLY A 665 1.37 -17.43 29.64
C GLY A 665 2.36 -17.35 30.81
N LYS A 666 2.97 -16.18 31.05
CA LYS A 666 3.96 -15.93 32.11
C LYS A 666 3.37 -15.19 33.31
N LEU A 667 2.07 -14.92 33.31
CA LEU A 667 1.36 -14.22 34.37
C LEU A 667 0.77 -15.20 35.39
N SER A 668 0.80 -14.79 36.66
CA SER A 668 0.09 -15.54 37.72
C SER A 668 -1.42 -15.37 37.58
N ASP A 669 -2.21 -16.24 38.22
CA ASP A 669 -3.68 -16.07 38.23
C ASP A 669 -4.11 -14.75 38.90
N ARG A 670 -3.30 -14.20 39.83
CA ARG A 670 -3.52 -12.88 40.42
C ARG A 670 -3.33 -11.75 39.41
N ASP A 671 -2.28 -11.84 38.61
CA ASP A 671 -2.02 -10.87 37.53
C ASP A 671 -3.13 -10.94 36.47
N LEU A 672 -3.52 -12.17 36.09
CA LEU A 672 -4.60 -12.40 35.14
C LEU A 672 -5.94 -11.88 35.65
N ALA A 673 -6.26 -12.03 36.93
CA ALA A 673 -7.48 -11.46 37.51
C ALA A 673 -7.59 -9.94 37.32
N VAL A 674 -6.46 -9.21 37.26
CA VAL A 674 -6.43 -7.77 36.98
C VAL A 674 -6.71 -7.48 35.50
N LEU A 675 -6.20 -8.30 34.57
CA LEU A 675 -6.29 -8.06 33.13
C LEU A 675 -7.52 -8.69 32.46
N LEU A 676 -8.12 -9.73 33.05
CA LEU A 676 -9.20 -10.50 32.44
C LEU A 676 -10.39 -9.65 31.95
N PRO A 677 -10.86 -8.60 32.66
CA PRO A 677 -11.90 -7.73 32.12
C PRO A 677 -11.51 -7.07 30.78
N ASP A 678 -10.26 -6.63 30.66
CA ASP A 678 -9.74 -5.98 29.46
C ASP A 678 -9.45 -7.02 28.35
N ILE A 679 -8.97 -8.22 28.70
CA ILE A 679 -8.82 -9.36 27.75
C ILE A 679 -10.20 -9.76 27.19
N ILE A 680 -11.21 -9.91 28.05
CA ILE A 680 -12.58 -10.25 27.62
C ILE A 680 -13.13 -9.16 26.70
N SER A 681 -12.93 -7.88 27.02
CA SER A 681 -13.34 -6.79 26.13
C SER A 681 -12.61 -6.83 24.78
N ALA A 682 -11.33 -7.21 24.74
CA ALA A 682 -10.56 -7.35 23.51
C ALA A 682 -10.96 -8.59 22.69
N VAL A 683 -11.43 -9.66 23.35
CA VAL A 683 -12.04 -10.83 22.71
C VAL A 683 -13.39 -10.48 22.09
N ASP A 684 -14.23 -9.78 22.85
CA ASP A 684 -15.59 -9.42 22.44
C ASP A 684 -15.57 -8.42 21.26
N LYS A 685 -14.81 -7.33 21.42
CA LYS A 685 -14.81 -6.21 20.47
C LYS A 685 -13.62 -6.28 19.53
N LEU A 686 -13.88 -6.49 18.25
CA LEU A 686 -12.85 -6.37 17.21
C LEU A 686 -12.16 -5.00 17.25
N ALA A 687 -10.85 -4.96 16.99
CA ALA A 687 -10.12 -3.71 16.95
C ALA A 687 -10.49 -2.91 15.68
N PRO A 688 -10.69 -1.58 15.78
CA PRO A 688 -10.98 -0.70 14.64
C PRO A 688 -9.97 -0.69 13.50
N THR A 689 -8.70 -1.02 13.77
CA THR A 689 -7.59 -0.93 12.81
C THR A 689 -6.79 -2.22 12.79
N ASN A 690 -6.08 -2.45 11.67
CA ASN A 690 -5.33 -3.68 11.45
C ASN A 690 -6.22 -4.94 11.58
N GLU A 691 -7.46 -4.87 11.05
CA GLU A 691 -8.50 -5.89 11.20
C GLU A 691 -8.06 -7.31 10.77
N MET A 692 -7.12 -7.39 9.82
CA MET A 692 -6.50 -8.65 9.38
C MET A 692 -5.84 -9.45 10.53
N TRP A 693 -5.28 -8.79 11.55
CA TRP A 693 -4.73 -9.42 12.78
C TRP A 693 -5.69 -9.33 13.97
N GLY A 694 -6.94 -8.93 13.72
CA GLY A 694 -7.93 -8.72 14.77
C GLY A 694 -8.33 -10.00 15.51
N ASP A 695 -8.03 -11.18 14.96
CA ASP A 695 -8.37 -12.46 15.60
C ASP A 695 -7.33 -12.95 16.62
N ASP A 696 -6.08 -12.48 16.54
CA ASP A 696 -4.96 -13.05 17.30
C ASP A 696 -5.19 -12.96 18.82
N ILE A 697 -5.50 -11.75 19.31
CA ILE A 697 -5.80 -11.54 20.73
C ILE A 697 -7.12 -12.21 21.15
N ARG A 698 -8.09 -12.32 20.23
CA ARG A 698 -9.37 -12.99 20.51
C ARG A 698 -9.14 -14.47 20.75
N GLN A 699 -8.37 -15.13 19.87
CA GLN A 699 -8.01 -16.53 20.02
C GLN A 699 -7.18 -16.78 21.27
N ALA A 700 -6.17 -15.96 21.54
CA ALA A 700 -5.35 -16.08 22.75
C ALA A 700 -6.19 -15.92 24.02
N GLY A 701 -7.12 -14.97 24.04
CA GLY A 701 -8.05 -14.78 25.14
C GLY A 701 -9.01 -15.96 25.33
N LEU A 702 -9.57 -16.52 24.25
CA LEU A 702 -10.44 -17.70 24.30
C LEU A 702 -9.68 -18.96 24.76
N ASP A 703 -8.44 -19.16 24.30
CA ASP A 703 -7.56 -20.23 24.79
C ASP A 703 -7.33 -20.09 26.30
N LEU A 704 -6.98 -18.89 26.77
CA LEU A 704 -6.73 -18.58 28.18
C LEU A 704 -7.97 -18.85 29.06
N LEU A 705 -9.14 -18.37 28.63
CA LEU A 705 -10.40 -18.52 29.35
C LEU A 705 -10.84 -19.98 29.42
N SER A 706 -10.71 -20.71 28.30
CA SER A 706 -11.12 -22.12 28.21
C SER A 706 -10.26 -23.06 29.05
N ARG A 707 -8.94 -22.85 29.13
CA ARG A 707 -8.05 -23.62 30.02
C ARG A 707 -8.39 -23.45 31.51
N ARG A 708 -9.03 -22.33 31.87
CA ARG A 708 -9.45 -22.02 33.25
C ARG A 708 -10.95 -22.25 33.49
N HIS A 709 -11.66 -22.78 32.50
CA HIS A 709 -13.11 -22.99 32.54
C HIS A 709 -13.90 -21.74 32.95
N ILE A 710 -13.45 -20.56 32.52
CA ILE A 710 -14.13 -19.30 32.81
C ILE A 710 -15.37 -19.19 31.91
N ARG A 711 -16.55 -19.07 32.52
CA ARG A 711 -17.85 -19.17 31.83
C ARG A 711 -17.98 -18.21 30.64
N GLU A 712 -17.49 -16.99 30.77
CA GLU A 712 -17.57 -15.95 29.75
C GLU A 712 -16.86 -16.36 28.45
N GLY A 713 -15.75 -17.12 28.53
CA GLY A 713 -15.04 -17.61 27.35
C GLY A 713 -15.85 -18.62 26.53
N MET A 714 -16.72 -19.40 27.18
CA MET A 714 -17.63 -20.33 26.51
C MET A 714 -18.62 -19.58 25.63
N LEU A 715 -19.23 -18.51 26.17
CA LEU A 715 -20.18 -17.67 25.44
C LEU A 715 -19.48 -16.94 24.28
N LEU A 716 -18.32 -16.35 24.55
CA LEU A 716 -17.54 -15.60 23.56
C LEU A 716 -17.03 -16.48 22.42
N SER A 717 -16.79 -17.77 22.66
CA SER A 717 -16.38 -18.72 21.59
C SER A 717 -17.43 -18.82 20.47
N VAL A 718 -18.69 -18.51 20.76
CA VAL A 718 -19.78 -18.52 19.79
C VAL A 718 -20.18 -17.11 19.36
N SER A 719 -20.32 -16.16 20.30
CA SER A 719 -20.78 -14.80 19.97
C SER A 719 -19.79 -13.99 19.11
N THR A 720 -18.52 -14.37 19.09
CA THR A 720 -17.47 -13.72 18.30
C THR A 720 -17.28 -14.32 16.90
N ILE A 721 -18.14 -15.25 16.48
CA ILE A 721 -18.15 -15.79 15.12
C ILE A 721 -18.81 -14.77 14.19
N GLU A 722 -17.97 -13.98 13.54
CA GLU A 722 -18.34 -12.94 12.58
C GLU A 722 -17.79 -13.34 11.22
N TRP A 723 -18.64 -13.59 10.21
CA TRP A 723 -18.23 -14.10 8.89
C TRP A 723 -17.32 -13.14 8.11
N ARG A 724 -16.06 -13.02 8.51
CA ARG A 724 -15.03 -12.13 7.97
C ARG A 724 -13.76 -12.91 7.59
N TRP A 725 -12.90 -12.25 6.83
CA TRP A 725 -11.58 -12.77 6.50
C TRP A 725 -10.69 -12.91 7.76
N GLY A 726 -9.89 -13.97 7.83
CA GLY A 726 -8.98 -14.25 8.95
C GLY A 726 -9.67 -14.79 10.22
N LEU A 727 -10.96 -15.11 10.18
CA LEU A 727 -11.64 -15.78 11.30
C LEU A 727 -11.35 -17.29 11.30
N GLU A 728 -10.84 -17.81 12.40
CA GLU A 728 -10.67 -19.25 12.62
C GLU A 728 -11.84 -19.84 13.42
N VAL A 729 -12.84 -20.42 12.73
CA VAL A 729 -13.99 -21.09 13.37
C VAL A 729 -13.56 -22.38 14.05
N GLY A 730 -12.67 -23.16 13.42
CA GLY A 730 -12.15 -24.41 13.96
C GLY A 730 -11.52 -24.22 15.35
N LYS A 731 -10.62 -23.23 15.49
CA LYS A 731 -9.98 -22.89 16.77
C LYS A 731 -10.98 -22.56 17.87
N ARG A 732 -12.04 -21.81 17.55
CA ARG A 732 -13.11 -21.50 18.53
C ARG A 732 -13.82 -22.76 19.00
N MET A 733 -14.09 -23.70 18.10
CA MET A 733 -14.72 -24.97 18.47
C MET A 733 -13.78 -25.84 19.32
N GLU A 734 -12.46 -25.82 19.06
CA GLU A 734 -11.47 -26.46 19.94
C GLU A 734 -11.51 -25.89 21.36
N PHE A 735 -11.57 -24.56 21.51
CA PHE A 735 -11.69 -23.93 22.82
C PHE A 735 -13.03 -24.23 23.50
N LEU A 736 -14.12 -24.24 22.73
CA LEU A 736 -15.45 -24.54 23.24
C LEU A 736 -15.57 -25.99 23.75
N ALA A 737 -14.90 -26.94 23.09
CA ALA A 737 -14.90 -28.35 23.49
C ALA A 737 -14.36 -28.56 24.92
N ARG A 738 -13.44 -27.71 25.40
CA ARG A 738 -12.88 -27.79 26.76
C ARG A 738 -13.89 -27.53 27.88
N TYR A 739 -15.07 -27.00 27.57
CA TYR A 739 -16.15 -26.81 28.54
C TYR A 739 -17.07 -28.05 28.67
N GLY A 740 -16.85 -29.09 27.86
CA GLY A 740 -17.59 -30.35 27.93
C GLY A 740 -19.10 -30.16 27.90
N LYS A 741 -19.83 -30.82 28.81
CA LYS A 741 -21.29 -30.72 28.94
C LYS A 741 -21.79 -29.30 29.15
N SER A 742 -21.00 -28.43 29.80
CA SER A 742 -21.43 -27.06 30.05
C SER A 742 -21.63 -26.27 28.75
N ALA A 743 -20.92 -26.63 27.67
CA ALA A 743 -21.09 -26.03 26.34
C ALA A 743 -22.47 -26.31 25.71
N ARG A 744 -23.29 -27.21 26.28
CA ARG A 744 -24.68 -27.42 25.83
C ARG A 744 -25.52 -26.15 25.92
N GLU A 745 -25.13 -25.22 26.80
CA GLU A 745 -25.77 -23.90 26.93
C GLU A 745 -25.78 -23.12 25.61
N VAL A 746 -24.72 -23.23 24.80
CA VAL A 746 -24.56 -22.44 23.55
C VAL A 746 -24.99 -23.20 22.28
N ILE A 747 -25.49 -24.44 22.40
CA ILE A 747 -26.02 -25.20 21.25
C ILE A 747 -27.09 -24.44 20.47
N PRO A 748 -28.06 -23.73 21.09
CA PRO A 748 -29.05 -22.97 20.36
C PRO A 748 -28.45 -21.92 19.42
N ASP A 749 -27.37 -21.24 19.86
CA ASP A 749 -26.66 -20.23 19.09
C ASP A 749 -25.83 -20.86 17.96
N LEU A 750 -25.16 -21.99 18.21
CA LEU A 750 -24.49 -22.76 17.16
C LEU A 750 -25.48 -23.23 16.08
N LYS A 751 -26.64 -23.75 16.48
CA LYS A 751 -27.72 -24.14 15.54
C LYS A 751 -28.24 -22.94 14.75
N LYS A 752 -28.21 -21.73 15.31
CA LYS A 752 -28.53 -20.49 14.57
C LYS A 752 -27.47 -20.17 13.53
N LEU A 753 -26.18 -20.23 13.87
CA LEU A 753 -25.09 -20.01 12.92
C LEU A 753 -25.12 -20.99 11.74
N VAL A 754 -25.42 -22.27 12.00
CA VAL A 754 -25.61 -23.28 10.94
C VAL A 754 -26.75 -22.89 10.00
N ARG A 755 -27.91 -22.49 10.55
CA ARG A 755 -29.06 -22.03 9.73
C ARG A 755 -28.74 -20.78 8.93
N ASP A 756 -27.95 -19.86 9.48
CA ASP A 756 -27.56 -18.64 8.77
C ASP A 756 -26.59 -18.94 7.62
N LEU A 757 -25.68 -19.91 7.79
CA LEU A 757 -24.84 -20.42 6.70
C LEU A 757 -25.66 -21.17 5.65
N GLU A 758 -26.60 -22.03 6.07
CA GLU A 758 -27.50 -22.75 5.16
C GLU A 758 -28.23 -21.83 4.19
N LYS A 759 -28.69 -20.68 4.69
CA LYS A 759 -29.33 -19.65 3.86
C LYS A 759 -28.35 -18.94 2.92
N ARG A 760 -27.11 -18.72 3.36
CA ARG A 760 -26.08 -18.07 2.53
C ARG A 760 -25.54 -18.99 1.43
N GLU A 761 -25.52 -20.28 1.71
CA GLU A 761 -25.00 -21.36 0.86
C GLU A 761 -26.13 -22.09 0.10
N GLU A 762 -27.30 -21.46 -0.05
CA GLU A 762 -28.44 -22.10 -0.71
C GLU A 762 -28.10 -22.45 -2.17
N GLY A 763 -28.15 -23.75 -2.50
CA GLY A 763 -27.77 -24.26 -3.82
C GLY A 763 -26.27 -24.50 -4.01
N GLU A 764 -25.46 -24.35 -2.96
CA GLU A 764 -24.03 -24.65 -2.95
C GLU A 764 -23.71 -25.83 -1.99
N GLU A 765 -22.56 -26.49 -2.17
CA GLU A 765 -22.08 -27.52 -1.25
C GLU A 765 -21.76 -26.91 0.14
N PRO A 766 -22.01 -27.63 1.26
CA PRO A 766 -21.76 -27.09 2.60
C PRO A 766 -20.31 -26.64 2.78
N SER A 767 -20.11 -25.41 3.27
CA SER A 767 -18.77 -24.92 3.57
C SER A 767 -18.10 -25.71 4.69
N ASP A 768 -16.77 -25.66 4.76
CA ASP A 768 -16.02 -26.30 5.84
C ASP A 768 -16.39 -25.71 7.20
N ASN A 769 -16.69 -24.42 7.27
CA ASN A 769 -17.21 -23.77 8.49
C ASN A 769 -18.55 -24.37 8.91
N ARG A 770 -19.47 -24.64 7.96
CA ARG A 770 -20.75 -25.30 8.26
C ARG A 770 -20.54 -26.71 8.80
N LYS A 771 -19.66 -27.49 8.18
CA LYS A 771 -19.31 -28.85 8.63
C LYS A 771 -18.69 -28.84 10.02
N ILE A 772 -17.76 -27.93 10.29
CA ILE A 772 -17.12 -27.74 11.60
C ILE A 772 -18.16 -27.45 12.68
N LEU A 773 -19.11 -26.55 12.44
CA LEU A 773 -20.16 -26.21 13.41
C LEU A 773 -21.09 -27.40 13.70
N ILE A 774 -21.53 -28.13 12.66
CA ILE A 774 -22.37 -29.33 12.83
C ILE A 774 -21.64 -30.38 13.65
N LYS A 775 -20.37 -30.64 13.34
CA LYS A 775 -19.54 -31.57 14.10
C LYS A 775 -19.40 -31.13 15.55
N ALA A 776 -19.11 -29.86 15.81
CA ALA A 776 -18.97 -29.33 17.16
C ALA A 776 -20.25 -29.50 17.99
N ILE A 777 -21.44 -29.29 17.40
CA ILE A 777 -22.72 -29.55 18.08
C ILE A 777 -22.82 -31.02 18.50
N ALA A 778 -22.54 -31.95 17.57
CA ALA A 778 -22.60 -33.38 17.86
C ALA A 778 -21.60 -33.79 18.94
N ASP A 779 -20.37 -33.27 18.90
CA ASP A 779 -19.33 -33.53 19.89
C ASP A 779 -19.77 -33.03 21.29
N ILE A 780 -20.36 -31.83 21.38
CA ILE A 780 -20.86 -31.25 22.65
C ILE A 780 -22.05 -32.07 23.20
N GLU A 781 -22.97 -32.50 22.33
CA GLU A 781 -24.10 -33.35 22.73
C GLU A 781 -23.60 -34.70 23.28
N ALA A 782 -22.56 -35.28 22.66
CA ALA A 782 -21.96 -36.55 23.07
C ALA A 782 -21.00 -36.45 24.28
N SER A 783 -20.51 -35.25 24.62
CA SER A 783 -19.53 -35.04 25.69
C SER A 783 -20.00 -35.56 27.05
N LYS A 784 -19.12 -36.32 27.71
CA LYS A 784 -19.32 -36.80 29.09
C LYS A 784 -18.59 -35.97 30.14
N ASP A 785 -17.62 -35.15 29.71
CA ASP A 785 -16.80 -34.32 30.59
C ASP A 785 -17.63 -33.17 31.16
N GLU A 786 -17.48 -32.88 32.44
CA GLU A 786 -18.25 -31.86 33.15
C GLU A 786 -17.32 -30.99 34.02
N PRO A 787 -16.46 -30.19 33.40
CA PRO A 787 -15.55 -29.31 34.12
C PRO A 787 -16.35 -28.28 34.93
N LYS A 788 -15.84 -27.94 36.11
CA LYS A 788 -16.47 -26.93 36.97
C LYS A 788 -16.30 -25.54 36.36
N LEU A 789 -17.39 -24.96 35.84
CA LEU A 789 -17.39 -23.58 35.39
C LEU A 789 -17.10 -22.60 36.53
N ILE A 790 -16.30 -21.59 36.23
CA ILE A 790 -15.98 -20.50 37.14
C ILE A 790 -16.50 -19.19 36.51
N PRO A 791 -17.49 -18.52 37.10
CA PRO A 791 -17.84 -17.16 36.69
C PRO A 791 -16.64 -16.22 36.85
N LEU A 792 -16.44 -15.27 35.93
CA LEU A 792 -15.31 -14.33 35.98
C LEU A 792 -15.19 -13.65 37.35
N LYS A 793 -16.32 -13.19 37.91
CA LYS A 793 -16.36 -12.55 39.24
C LYS A 793 -15.78 -13.44 40.35
N ASP A 794 -16.01 -14.75 40.26
CA ASP A 794 -15.56 -15.71 41.26
C ASP A 794 -14.08 -16.02 41.08
N PHE A 795 -13.61 -16.08 39.82
CA PHE A 795 -12.17 -16.19 39.52
C PHE A 795 -11.40 -15.00 40.11
N ILE A 796 -11.87 -13.77 39.86
CA ILE A 796 -11.27 -12.54 40.39
C ILE A 796 -11.27 -12.54 41.93
N ALA A 797 -12.39 -12.89 42.56
CA ALA A 797 -12.49 -12.93 44.01
C ALA A 797 -11.55 -13.97 44.65
N ARG A 798 -11.40 -15.15 44.04
CA ARG A 798 -10.47 -16.19 44.51
C ARG A 798 -9.01 -15.74 44.40
N ALA A 799 -8.64 -15.15 43.27
CA ALA A 799 -7.28 -14.65 43.05
C ALA A 799 -6.89 -13.49 43.99
N ALA A 800 -7.88 -12.74 44.51
CA ALA A 800 -7.67 -11.70 45.51
C ALA A 800 -7.46 -12.24 46.94
N THR A 801 -7.90 -13.47 47.22
CA THR A 801 -7.94 -14.06 48.57
C THR A 801 -6.90 -15.16 48.80
N SER A 802 -6.25 -15.67 47.75
CA SER A 802 -5.10 -16.56 47.86
C SER A 802 -3.88 -15.81 48.40
N GLY A 803 -3.48 -16.08 49.65
CA GLY A 803 -2.29 -15.52 50.32
C GLY A 803 -0.96 -15.95 49.68
N ASN A 804 0.15 -15.42 50.20
CA ASN A 804 1.54 -15.38 49.72
C ASN A 804 2.26 -16.69 49.26
N ASP A 805 1.56 -17.77 48.88
CA ASP A 805 2.17 -18.99 48.30
C ASP A 805 2.39 -18.84 46.78
N ALA A 806 3.15 -17.82 46.39
CA ALA A 806 3.48 -17.53 44.99
C ALA A 806 4.78 -18.23 44.58
N ASN A 807 4.72 -19.54 44.28
CA ASN A 807 5.74 -20.21 43.44
C ASN A 807 5.34 -21.58 42.88
N GLN A 808 4.05 -21.87 42.69
CA GLN A 808 3.66 -23.05 41.90
C GLN A 808 3.44 -22.65 40.44
N LYS A 809 4.45 -22.95 39.60
CA LYS A 809 4.22 -23.13 38.15
C LYS A 809 3.04 -24.09 37.97
N PRO A 810 2.18 -23.91 36.95
CA PRO A 810 1.16 -24.89 36.64
C PRO A 810 1.85 -26.24 36.42
N LYS A 811 1.41 -27.26 37.15
CA LYS A 811 1.72 -28.64 36.78
C LYS A 811 1.05 -28.87 35.43
N GLU A 812 1.86 -29.03 34.39
CA GLU A 812 1.42 -29.73 33.19
C GLU A 812 1.04 -31.14 33.63
N SER A 813 -0.26 -31.44 33.62
CA SER A 813 -0.73 -32.83 33.62
C SER A 813 -0.54 -33.39 32.20
N PRO A 814 -0.14 -34.67 32.08
CA PRO A 814 0.44 -35.24 30.86
C PRO A 814 -0.45 -35.18 29.62
#